data_AF-A0A9E3WF64-F1
#
_entry.id   AF-A0A9E3WF64-F1
#
_cell.length_a   1.000
_cell.length_b   1.000
_cell.length_c   1.000
_cell.angle_alpha   90.00
_cell.angle_beta   90.00
_cell.angle_gamma   90.00
#
_symmetry.space_group_name_H-M   'P 1'
#
loop_
_entity.id
_entity.type
_entity.pdbx_description
1 polymer ?
#
loop_
_entity_poly.entity_id
_entity_poly.type
_entity_poly.pdbx_seq_one_letter_code
_entity_poly.pdbx_strand_id
1 'polypeptide(L)'
;MEPPRAVARLLEAGGRALTPWGSVRLAVYAVFGAPGARLRLLALHLLDRDTPRRMRLVASLAADLRGRLGDGCRVTTGGFERRLLRRDLARVPRAIGVLLHRSTPLLVAQPRAEEHVVEILRFASERRLAVFPRGISSSAFGGAVPTRNGIVVDFSTMARVLEIDPVARVARVEPGVRWADLAARLAPFGLAPLTTPSSRFSTVGGWAATGGLGLESFRYGALVDALLAARVATGTGRTLELRREDGTLRDFVGTEGQLGLFTELALLVREIPRTSGPRLLYFDGLSAALEFVERLAASGCRPSHVAVNDRERMAEENRLFRDRTRLAQPIVEERDAVLLHFDDPAEAASVPAGGEPAGETAARYLWSERFFPLKAQRLGPSLLASEVVLPLSAVAGFVGEARTAARRFGAALSVEMSVTRGEREPEGVVIAAFACDASHGLDYTLRLGLVQLLTRAGMRRGGRPYGIGIWNAPFVRAAFPAERLRELARRKRELDPHGLVNPGKFFRVRTRLRNVPALLFGPRANAAALALLALASPAVGALGRALSRRRPHAEGWRIPAPEEDGGRRLLVETAKRCTFCGACVSTCPAYLLTREELVTGRAKLQLVETLSRGGAVRAEEAHRPFQCFACGLCEEVCQTRLPLVACYEALERWIAERDGRPDELIAAFAARADAERANFSRAFGLDLPEWPDREAEA
;
A
#
# COMPACT_ATOMS: atom_id res chain seq x y z
N MET A 1 18.25 -7.82 37.08
CA MET A 1 18.09 -9.29 37.04
C MET A 1 17.69 -9.75 35.65
N GLU A 2 18.46 -10.66 35.06
CA GLU A 2 18.06 -11.41 33.86
C GLU A 2 16.88 -12.35 34.21
N PRO A 3 15.94 -12.60 33.29
CA PRO A 3 14.91 -13.60 33.53
C PRO A 3 15.57 -14.97 33.78
N PRO A 4 15.05 -15.79 34.71
CA PRO A 4 15.59 -17.13 34.94
C PRO A 4 15.68 -17.90 33.62
N ARG A 5 16.74 -18.69 33.42
CA ARG A 5 16.97 -19.48 32.19
C ARG A 5 15.74 -20.28 31.76
N ALA A 6 14.89 -20.72 32.69
CA ALA A 6 13.64 -21.42 32.41
C ALA A 6 12.53 -20.53 31.78
N VAL A 7 12.47 -19.25 32.15
CA VAL A 7 11.52 -18.25 31.60
C VAL A 7 12.04 -17.68 30.29
N ALA A 8 13.37 -17.51 30.19
CA ALA A 8 14.03 -17.28 28.92
C ALA A 8 13.65 -18.39 27.93
N ARG A 9 13.73 -19.68 28.35
CA ARG A 9 13.26 -20.92 27.68
C ARG A 9 11.80 -20.94 27.21
N LEU A 10 10.89 -20.38 28.00
CA LEU A 10 9.48 -20.30 27.63
C LEU A 10 9.19 -19.20 26.61
N LEU A 11 9.96 -18.11 26.61
CA LEU A 11 9.92 -17.10 25.54
C LEU A 11 10.54 -17.59 24.22
N GLU A 12 11.40 -18.60 24.26
CA GLU A 12 12.06 -19.21 23.09
C GLU A 12 11.09 -20.02 22.23
N ALA A 13 10.03 -20.55 22.84
CA ALA A 13 9.04 -21.40 22.18
C ALA A 13 8.01 -20.60 21.35
N GLY A 14 8.24 -19.32 21.04
CA GLY A 14 7.34 -18.39 20.35
C GLY A 14 6.88 -18.77 18.91
N GLY A 15 7.04 -20.02 18.51
CA GLY A 15 6.43 -20.65 17.32
C GLY A 15 5.65 -21.94 17.62
N ARG A 16 5.63 -22.46 18.85
CA ARG A 16 4.88 -23.65 19.28
C ARG A 16 3.91 -23.27 20.40
N ALA A 17 2.75 -23.94 20.48
CA ALA A 17 1.83 -23.78 21.60
C ALA A 17 2.57 -24.12 22.91
N LEU A 18 2.44 -23.27 23.93
CA LEU A 18 2.99 -23.54 25.27
C LEU A 18 2.41 -24.87 25.76
N THR A 19 3.27 -25.77 26.25
CA THR A 19 2.81 -26.97 26.95
C THR A 19 2.02 -26.58 28.21
N PRO A 20 1.15 -27.45 28.76
CA PRO A 20 0.41 -27.15 29.99
C PRO A 20 1.33 -26.69 31.13
N TRP A 21 2.46 -27.38 31.32
CA TRP A 21 3.50 -27.01 32.29
C TRP A 21 4.24 -25.71 31.97
N GLY A 22 4.42 -25.38 30.69
CA GLY A 22 4.98 -24.10 30.27
C GLY A 22 4.03 -22.92 30.51
N SER A 23 2.73 -23.16 30.34
CA SER A 23 1.67 -22.18 30.67
C SER A 23 1.59 -21.94 32.18
N VAL A 24 1.70 -23.00 32.99
CA VAL A 24 1.77 -22.90 34.45
C VAL A 24 3.04 -22.17 34.91
N ARG A 25 4.22 -22.49 34.38
CA ARG A 25 5.46 -21.77 34.73
C ARG A 25 5.45 -20.29 34.34
N LEU A 26 4.89 -19.96 33.17
CA LEU A 26 4.72 -18.58 32.75
C LEU A 26 3.70 -17.86 33.64
N ALA A 27 2.60 -18.53 34.03
CA ALA A 27 1.62 -18.01 34.97
C ALA A 27 2.22 -17.80 36.37
N VAL A 28 2.97 -18.76 36.90
CA VAL A 28 3.68 -18.65 38.18
C VAL A 28 4.69 -17.50 38.14
N TYR A 29 5.47 -17.35 37.06
CA TYR A 29 6.37 -16.20 36.95
C TYR A 29 5.64 -14.86 36.76
N ALA A 30 4.53 -14.84 36.04
CA ALA A 30 3.67 -13.67 35.88
C ALA A 30 2.87 -13.31 37.15
N VAL A 31 2.70 -14.24 38.09
CA VAL A 31 1.99 -14.06 39.37
C VAL A 31 2.97 -13.81 40.54
N PHE A 32 4.17 -14.38 40.51
CA PHE A 32 5.15 -14.32 41.61
C PHE A 32 6.52 -13.70 41.25
N GLY A 33 6.83 -13.38 39.99
CA GLY A 33 8.10 -12.73 39.60
C GLY A 33 8.17 -11.25 40.02
N ALA A 34 9.36 -10.66 40.14
CA ALA A 34 9.50 -9.23 40.47
C ALA A 34 8.77 -8.34 39.43
N PRO A 35 8.08 -7.25 39.84
CA PRO A 35 7.28 -6.40 38.94
C PRO A 35 8.05 -5.94 37.69
N GLY A 36 9.31 -5.51 37.87
CA GLY A 36 10.18 -5.07 36.78
C GLY A 36 10.52 -6.19 35.78
N ALA A 37 10.58 -7.45 36.21
CA ALA A 37 10.86 -8.57 35.33
C ALA A 37 9.63 -8.98 34.51
N ARG A 38 8.42 -8.89 35.07
CA ARG A 38 7.13 -9.05 34.35
C ARG A 38 6.96 -7.98 33.27
N LEU A 39 7.23 -6.72 33.62
CA LEU A 39 7.24 -5.58 32.70
C LEU A 39 8.27 -5.76 31.58
N ARG A 40 9.48 -6.25 31.89
CA ARG A 40 10.54 -6.48 30.91
C ARG A 40 10.23 -7.63 29.95
N LEU A 41 9.61 -8.71 30.44
CA LEU A 41 9.14 -9.83 29.63
C LEU A 41 7.98 -9.46 28.71
N LEU A 42 6.99 -8.74 29.25
CA LEU A 42 5.90 -8.17 28.48
C LEU A 42 6.44 -7.19 27.43
N ALA A 43 7.39 -6.32 27.81
CA ALA A 43 8.04 -5.40 26.89
C ALA A 43 8.84 -6.11 25.80
N LEU A 44 9.59 -7.18 26.10
CA LEU A 44 10.32 -7.94 25.08
C LEU A 44 9.37 -8.66 24.10
N HIS A 45 8.29 -9.24 24.61
CA HIS A 45 7.26 -9.88 23.79
C HIS A 45 6.50 -8.87 22.92
N LEU A 46 6.23 -7.67 23.44
CA LEU A 46 5.53 -6.60 22.74
C LEU A 46 6.43 -5.79 21.78
N LEU A 47 7.71 -5.60 22.10
CA LEU A 47 8.60 -4.72 21.32
C LEU A 47 9.33 -5.42 20.16
N ASP A 48 9.27 -6.75 20.08
CA ASP A 48 9.71 -7.54 18.93
C ASP A 48 11.13 -7.20 18.46
N ARG A 49 12.05 -7.14 19.44
CA ARG A 49 13.45 -6.76 19.23
C ARG A 49 14.27 -7.92 18.66
N ASP A 50 15.23 -7.59 17.81
CA ASP A 50 16.24 -8.51 17.29
C ASP A 50 17.29 -8.83 18.35
N THR A 51 16.94 -9.67 19.31
CA THR A 51 17.90 -10.18 20.30
C THR A 51 18.94 -11.07 19.62
N PRO A 52 20.17 -11.22 20.17
CA PRO A 52 21.19 -12.11 19.61
C PRO A 52 20.66 -13.53 19.37
N ARG A 53 19.78 -13.99 20.26
CA ARG A 53 19.14 -15.29 20.18
C ARG A 53 18.10 -15.39 19.06
N ARG A 54 17.26 -14.37 18.86
CA ARG A 54 16.37 -14.30 17.70
C ARG A 54 17.19 -14.30 16.41
N MET A 55 18.31 -13.59 16.38
CA MET A 55 19.19 -13.55 15.21
C MET A 55 19.85 -14.90 14.91
N ARG A 56 20.21 -15.71 15.92
CA ARG A 56 20.63 -17.10 15.70
C ARG A 56 19.52 -17.96 15.07
N LEU A 57 18.28 -17.83 15.55
CA LEU A 57 17.14 -18.52 14.95
C LEU A 57 16.93 -18.07 13.49
N VAL A 58 16.96 -16.76 13.23
CA VAL A 58 16.84 -16.19 11.88
C VAL A 58 17.94 -16.73 10.97
N ALA A 59 19.20 -16.75 11.44
CA ALA A 59 20.32 -17.30 10.67
C ALA A 59 20.14 -18.79 10.36
N SER A 60 19.73 -19.60 11.34
CA SER A 60 19.47 -21.03 11.16
C SER A 60 18.33 -21.28 10.18
N LEU A 61 17.20 -20.56 10.30
CA LEU A 61 16.09 -20.68 9.35
C LEU A 61 16.47 -20.22 7.94
N ALA A 62 17.28 -19.16 7.84
CA ALA A 62 17.75 -18.66 6.55
C ALA A 62 18.69 -19.65 5.85
N ALA A 63 19.62 -20.26 6.59
CA ALA A 63 20.55 -21.24 6.04
C ALA A 63 19.81 -22.46 5.46
N ASP A 64 18.83 -22.98 6.20
CA ASP A 64 17.99 -24.10 5.76
C ASP A 64 17.13 -23.73 4.55
N LEU A 65 16.44 -22.58 4.59
CA LEU A 65 15.63 -22.14 3.48
C LEU A 65 16.48 -21.90 2.21
N ARG A 66 17.68 -21.33 2.34
CA ARG A 66 18.61 -21.17 1.21
C ARG A 66 19.05 -22.50 0.65
N GLY A 67 19.32 -23.50 1.50
CA GLY A 67 19.66 -24.86 1.06
C GLY A 67 18.59 -25.52 0.20
N ARG A 68 17.31 -25.14 0.37
CA ARG A 68 16.18 -25.64 -0.43
C ARG A 68 15.93 -24.85 -1.70
N LEU A 69 16.12 -23.53 -1.66
CA LEU A 69 15.81 -22.63 -2.77
C LEU A 69 16.97 -22.44 -3.75
N GLY A 70 18.20 -22.76 -3.36
CA GLY A 70 19.40 -22.42 -4.12
C GLY A 70 19.64 -20.90 -4.23
N ASP A 71 20.54 -20.52 -5.14
CA ASP A 71 20.99 -19.12 -5.27
C ASP A 71 20.00 -18.19 -5.98
N GLY A 72 18.94 -18.75 -6.58
CA GLY A 72 17.94 -18.01 -7.34
C GLY A 72 16.94 -17.21 -6.50
N CYS A 73 16.85 -17.45 -5.19
CA CYS A 73 15.92 -16.74 -4.30
C CYS A 73 16.66 -16.01 -3.18
N ARG A 74 16.56 -14.67 -3.16
CA ARG A 74 17.17 -13.87 -2.10
C ARG A 74 16.40 -14.07 -0.79
N VAL A 75 17.12 -14.44 0.28
CA VAL A 75 16.58 -14.57 1.63
C VAL A 75 17.22 -13.54 2.55
N THR A 76 16.43 -12.55 2.96
CA THR A 76 16.86 -11.41 3.80
C THR A 76 16.76 -11.73 5.29
N THR A 77 17.85 -11.45 6.00
CA THR A 77 17.95 -11.57 7.46
C THR A 77 18.21 -10.24 8.17
N GLY A 78 18.53 -9.18 7.42
CA GLY A 78 18.81 -7.83 7.91
C GLY A 78 17.70 -7.29 8.81
N GLY A 79 18.07 -6.62 9.89
CA GLY A 79 17.10 -6.13 10.87
C GLY A 79 16.29 -4.96 10.31
N PHE A 80 16.97 -4.02 9.66
CA PHE A 80 16.35 -2.86 9.06
C PHE A 80 15.53 -3.24 7.83
N GLU A 81 16.08 -4.05 6.93
CA GLU A 81 15.40 -4.45 5.70
C GLU A 81 14.12 -5.26 5.98
N ARG A 82 14.14 -6.21 6.93
CA ARG A 82 12.91 -6.92 7.35
C ARG A 82 11.85 -5.96 7.92
N ARG A 83 12.26 -4.84 8.54
CA ARG A 83 11.33 -3.80 9.04
C ARG A 83 10.84 -2.85 7.95
N LEU A 84 11.58 -2.68 6.86
CA LEU A 84 11.16 -1.99 5.64
C LEU A 84 10.07 -2.82 4.94
N LEU A 85 10.36 -4.09 4.66
CA LEU A 85 9.52 -4.97 3.85
C LEU A 85 8.26 -5.51 4.55
N ARG A 86 8.03 -5.19 5.83
CA ARG A 86 6.83 -5.60 6.58
C ARG A 86 5.67 -4.59 6.53
N ARG A 87 5.88 -3.43 5.91
CA ARG A 87 4.97 -2.28 5.99
C ARG A 87 4.07 -2.19 4.76
N ASP A 88 3.05 -1.36 4.90
CA ASP A 88 2.20 -0.83 3.84
C ASP A 88 2.14 0.70 3.96
N LEU A 89 1.23 1.36 3.22
CA LEU A 89 1.12 2.83 3.22
C LEU A 89 0.74 3.40 4.60
N ALA A 90 0.05 2.62 5.43
CA ALA A 90 -0.58 3.12 6.64
C ALA A 90 0.46 3.51 7.70
N ARG A 91 0.35 4.73 8.23
CA ARG A 91 1.17 5.22 9.33
C ARG A 91 0.56 4.87 10.67
N VAL A 92 0.69 3.60 11.05
CA VAL A 92 0.14 3.12 12.32
C VAL A 92 0.96 3.66 13.50
N PRO A 93 0.35 4.37 14.48
CA PRO A 93 1.02 4.81 15.69
C PRO A 93 1.71 3.65 16.40
N ARG A 94 2.91 3.89 16.95
CA ARG A 94 3.73 2.82 17.54
C ARG A 94 2.99 2.05 18.63
N ALA A 95 2.25 2.74 19.50
CA ALA A 95 1.48 2.12 20.58
C ALA A 95 0.42 1.12 20.03
N ILE A 96 -0.32 1.54 19.01
CA ILE A 96 -1.33 0.70 18.33
C ILE A 96 -0.65 -0.47 17.62
N GLY A 97 0.43 -0.21 16.88
CA GLY A 97 1.16 -1.25 16.15
C GLY A 97 1.73 -2.33 17.08
N VAL A 98 2.34 -1.92 18.20
CA VAL A 98 2.88 -2.83 19.23
C VAL A 98 1.80 -3.72 19.83
N LEU A 99 0.60 -3.16 20.07
CA LEU A 99 -0.53 -3.85 20.68
C LEU A 99 -1.23 -4.84 19.73
N LEU A 100 -1.42 -4.44 18.47
CA LEU A 100 -2.27 -5.15 17.53
C LEU A 100 -1.51 -6.21 16.70
N HIS A 101 -0.72 -5.77 15.70
CA HIS A 101 -0.27 -6.67 14.63
C HIS A 101 1.13 -6.36 14.08
N ARG A 102 1.95 -5.50 14.69
CA ARG A 102 3.23 -5.11 14.08
C ARG A 102 4.34 -6.10 14.44
N SER A 103 4.50 -7.17 13.65
CA SER A 103 5.64 -8.09 13.78
C SER A 103 6.75 -7.84 12.75
N THR A 104 8.00 -7.92 13.19
CA THR A 104 9.19 -8.02 12.35
C THR A 104 9.24 -9.47 11.86
N PRO A 105 9.08 -9.73 10.55
CA PRO A 105 9.12 -11.10 10.06
C PRO A 105 10.47 -11.73 10.40
N LEU A 106 10.52 -13.06 10.50
CA LEU A 106 11.76 -13.78 10.73
C LEU A 106 12.65 -13.68 9.49
N LEU A 107 12.05 -13.85 8.31
CA LEU A 107 12.73 -13.81 7.01
C LEU A 107 11.89 -12.99 6.02
N VAL A 108 12.56 -12.44 5.01
CA VAL A 108 11.91 -12.09 3.74
C VAL A 108 12.52 -12.96 2.65
N ALA A 109 11.68 -13.56 1.80
CA ALA A 109 12.09 -14.33 0.64
C ALA A 109 11.59 -13.63 -0.63
N GLN A 110 12.46 -13.51 -1.62
CA GLN A 110 12.20 -12.83 -2.89
C GLN A 110 12.30 -13.86 -4.03
N PRO A 111 11.20 -14.56 -4.35
CA PRO A 111 11.18 -15.60 -5.36
C PRO A 111 11.41 -15.04 -6.76
N ARG A 112 11.78 -15.92 -7.70
CA ARG A 112 12.00 -15.60 -9.11
C ARG A 112 11.28 -16.58 -10.06
N ALA A 113 10.63 -17.59 -9.47
CA ALA A 113 9.94 -18.66 -10.17
C ALA A 113 8.89 -19.27 -9.23
N GLU A 114 7.94 -20.01 -9.79
CA GLU A 114 6.86 -20.66 -9.04
C GLU A 114 7.40 -21.67 -8.02
N GLU A 115 8.45 -22.38 -8.38
CA GLU A 115 9.08 -23.43 -7.58
C GLU A 115 9.59 -22.86 -6.25
N HIS A 116 10.16 -21.65 -6.27
CA HIS A 116 10.58 -20.96 -5.05
C HIS A 116 9.38 -20.70 -4.13
N VAL A 117 8.23 -20.28 -4.68
CA VAL A 117 7.03 -19.97 -3.91
C VAL A 117 6.48 -21.23 -3.25
N VAL A 118 6.40 -22.33 -4.01
CA VAL A 118 5.96 -23.63 -3.53
C VAL A 118 6.87 -24.12 -2.40
N GLU A 119 8.19 -24.03 -2.58
CA GLU A 119 9.15 -24.50 -1.57
C GLU A 119 9.14 -23.63 -0.31
N ILE A 120 8.96 -22.31 -0.43
CA ILE A 120 8.75 -21.43 0.73
C ILE A 120 7.50 -21.85 1.51
N LEU A 121 6.40 -22.19 0.82
CA LEU A 121 5.16 -22.63 1.46
C LEU A 121 5.32 -24.00 2.15
N ARG A 122 6.04 -24.95 1.53
CA ARG A 122 6.40 -26.24 2.15
C ARG A 122 7.25 -26.06 3.39
N PHE A 123 8.36 -25.32 3.28
CA PHE A 123 9.22 -24.99 4.41
C PHE A 123 8.43 -24.32 5.55
N ALA A 124 7.57 -23.36 5.22
CA ALA A 124 6.73 -22.68 6.20
C ALA A 124 5.74 -23.64 6.89
N SER A 125 5.15 -24.55 6.13
CA SER A 125 4.25 -25.59 6.66
C SER A 125 4.95 -26.52 7.65
N GLU A 126 6.12 -27.05 7.27
CA GLU A 126 6.96 -27.92 8.11
C GLU A 126 7.39 -27.20 9.39
N ARG A 127 7.74 -25.92 9.28
CA ARG A 127 8.24 -25.10 10.40
C ARG A 127 7.16 -24.36 11.18
N ARG A 128 5.89 -24.51 10.79
CA ARG A 128 4.74 -23.79 11.37
C ARG A 128 4.91 -22.27 11.35
N LEU A 129 5.54 -21.76 10.30
CA LEU A 129 5.75 -20.33 10.09
C LEU A 129 4.62 -19.75 9.26
N ALA A 130 4.13 -18.57 9.64
CA ALA A 130 3.19 -17.84 8.80
C ALA A 130 3.88 -17.31 7.54
N VAL A 131 3.14 -17.18 6.45
CA VAL A 131 3.59 -16.61 5.17
C VAL A 131 2.74 -15.40 4.86
N PHE A 132 3.38 -14.28 4.49
CA PHE A 132 2.68 -13.02 4.18
C PHE A 132 3.10 -12.57 2.78
N PRO A 133 2.19 -12.61 1.78
CA PRO A 133 2.50 -12.12 0.45
C PRO A 133 2.61 -10.60 0.43
N ARG A 134 3.54 -10.11 -0.37
CA ARG A 134 3.79 -8.70 -0.59
C ARG A 134 4.11 -8.46 -2.06
N GLY A 135 3.40 -7.53 -2.68
CA GLY A 135 3.82 -6.87 -3.92
C GLY A 135 4.71 -5.67 -3.59
N ILE A 136 4.34 -4.45 -4.02
CA ILE A 136 5.07 -3.24 -3.61
C ILE A 136 4.55 -2.60 -2.30
N SER A 137 3.53 -3.21 -1.69
CA SER A 137 2.80 -2.71 -0.52
C SER A 137 2.14 -1.33 -0.68
N SER A 138 1.53 -1.06 -1.83
CA SER A 138 0.82 0.20 -2.13
C SER A 138 -0.62 0.27 -1.60
N SER A 139 -1.05 -0.67 -0.74
CA SER A 139 -2.35 -0.64 -0.06
C SER A 139 -2.22 0.00 1.33
N ALA A 140 -3.30 0.53 1.90
CA ALA A 140 -3.33 1.04 3.27
C ALA A 140 -4.18 0.20 4.24
N PHE A 141 -4.66 -0.99 3.82
CA PHE A 141 -5.63 -1.78 4.59
C PHE A 141 -5.01 -2.78 5.59
N GLY A 142 -3.69 -2.96 5.61
CA GLY A 142 -3.01 -3.97 6.43
C GLY A 142 -2.90 -5.35 5.77
N GLY A 143 -3.32 -5.50 4.52
CA GLY A 143 -3.32 -6.77 3.76
C GLY A 143 -1.93 -7.41 3.62
N ALA A 144 -0.89 -6.59 3.45
CA ALA A 144 0.51 -7.03 3.35
C ALA A 144 1.27 -7.06 4.70
N VAL A 145 0.67 -6.55 5.78
CA VAL A 145 1.35 -6.39 7.08
C VAL A 145 1.43 -7.72 7.84
N PRO A 146 2.62 -8.21 8.25
CA PRO A 146 2.78 -9.43 9.03
C PRO A 146 2.18 -9.33 10.42
N THR A 147 1.17 -10.15 10.72
CA THR A 147 0.43 -10.13 12.00
C THR A 147 1.10 -10.93 13.11
N ARG A 148 2.04 -11.82 12.75
CA ARG A 148 2.84 -12.66 13.65
C ARG A 148 4.15 -13.06 12.98
N ASN A 149 5.08 -13.63 13.75
CA ASN A 149 6.35 -14.15 13.24
C ASN A 149 6.12 -15.12 12.06
N GLY A 150 6.94 -14.97 11.02
CA GLY A 150 6.79 -15.70 9.78
C GLY A 150 7.73 -15.21 8.69
N ILE A 151 7.40 -15.52 7.46
CA ILE A 151 8.14 -15.18 6.24
C ILE A 151 7.31 -14.19 5.45
N VAL A 152 7.89 -13.05 5.07
CA VAL A 152 7.31 -12.22 4.00
C VAL A 152 7.78 -12.77 2.67
N VAL A 153 6.86 -13.00 1.73
CA VAL A 153 7.18 -13.38 0.35
C VAL A 153 6.99 -12.13 -0.50
N ASP A 154 8.09 -11.52 -0.88
CA ASP A 154 8.13 -10.28 -1.67
C ASP A 154 8.27 -10.60 -3.16
N PHE A 155 7.19 -10.43 -3.91
CA PHE A 155 7.12 -10.75 -5.33
C PHE A 155 7.82 -9.73 -6.24
N SER A 156 8.48 -8.71 -5.68
CA SER A 156 9.13 -7.65 -6.44
C SER A 156 10.21 -8.14 -7.44
N THR A 157 10.75 -9.34 -7.23
CA THR A 157 11.73 -9.99 -8.12
C THR A 157 11.13 -11.00 -9.11
N MET A 158 9.86 -11.36 -8.95
CA MET A 158 9.09 -12.23 -9.84
C MET A 158 8.14 -11.35 -10.67
N ALA A 159 8.72 -10.58 -11.59
CA ALA A 159 8.09 -9.47 -12.29
C ALA A 159 8.33 -9.50 -13.82
N ARG A 160 8.35 -10.68 -14.43
CA ARG A 160 8.47 -10.87 -15.88
C ARG A 160 7.10 -10.84 -16.56
N VAL A 161 7.04 -10.19 -17.73
CA VAL A 161 5.99 -10.44 -18.72
C VAL A 161 6.43 -11.69 -19.48
N LEU A 162 5.67 -12.77 -19.34
CA LEU A 162 6.03 -14.09 -19.86
C LEU A 162 5.69 -14.23 -21.34
N GLU A 163 4.55 -13.67 -21.74
CA GLU A 163 4.03 -13.76 -23.12
C GLU A 163 3.10 -12.57 -23.40
N ILE A 164 3.14 -12.07 -24.64
CA ILE A 164 2.16 -11.13 -25.19
C ILE A 164 1.71 -11.74 -26.51
N ASP A 165 0.42 -12.05 -26.62
CA ASP A 165 -0.23 -12.44 -27.87
C ASP A 165 -1.05 -11.24 -28.38
N PRO A 166 -0.58 -10.53 -29.42
CA PRO A 166 -1.28 -9.37 -29.96
C PRO A 166 -2.56 -9.72 -30.70
N VAL A 167 -2.66 -10.94 -31.24
CA VAL A 167 -3.81 -11.41 -32.01
C VAL A 167 -4.94 -11.77 -31.06
N ALA A 168 -4.65 -12.58 -30.04
CA ALA A 168 -5.60 -12.93 -28.99
C ALA A 168 -5.86 -11.77 -28.01
N ARG A 169 -5.00 -10.73 -28.03
CA ARG A 169 -4.98 -9.62 -27.07
C ARG A 169 -4.89 -10.13 -25.63
N VAL A 170 -3.91 -11.01 -25.39
CA VAL A 170 -3.65 -11.60 -24.08
C VAL A 170 -2.22 -11.33 -23.64
N ALA A 171 -2.03 -10.99 -22.37
CA ALA A 171 -0.73 -10.95 -21.74
C ALA A 171 -0.67 -11.97 -20.60
N ARG A 172 0.41 -12.76 -20.54
CA ARG A 172 0.74 -13.62 -19.40
C ARG A 172 1.87 -12.99 -18.60
N VAL A 173 1.68 -12.86 -17.30
CA VAL A 173 2.56 -12.10 -16.43
C VAL A 173 2.79 -12.80 -15.10
N GLU A 174 3.97 -12.59 -14.54
CA GLU A 174 4.24 -12.89 -13.14
C GLU A 174 3.54 -11.89 -12.21
N PRO A 175 3.18 -12.29 -10.97
CA PRO A 175 2.40 -11.47 -10.04
C PRO A 175 3.07 -10.15 -9.65
N GLY A 176 4.39 -10.08 -9.70
CA GLY A 176 5.18 -8.90 -9.34
C GLY A 176 5.28 -7.84 -10.44
N VAL A 177 4.80 -8.12 -11.66
CA VAL A 177 4.78 -7.13 -12.76
C VAL A 177 3.98 -5.91 -12.31
N ARG A 178 4.54 -4.71 -12.46
CA ARG A 178 3.85 -3.46 -12.13
C ARG A 178 3.02 -3.00 -13.32
N TRP A 179 1.90 -2.33 -13.06
CA TRP A 179 0.99 -1.87 -14.12
C TRP A 179 1.67 -0.95 -15.14
N ALA A 180 2.55 -0.05 -14.67
CA ALA A 180 3.34 0.81 -15.54
C ALA A 180 4.32 0.01 -16.44
N ASP A 181 4.95 -1.04 -15.90
CA ASP A 181 5.85 -1.89 -16.69
C ASP A 181 5.06 -2.69 -17.73
N LEU A 182 3.90 -3.23 -17.35
CA LEU A 182 3.03 -3.94 -18.27
C LEU A 182 2.58 -3.04 -19.42
N ALA A 183 2.12 -1.83 -19.12
CA ALA A 183 1.75 -0.85 -20.15
C ALA A 183 2.91 -0.54 -21.09
N ALA A 184 4.12 -0.33 -20.56
CA ALA A 184 5.31 -0.10 -21.38
C ALA A 184 5.68 -1.30 -22.27
N ARG A 185 5.48 -2.54 -21.80
CA ARG A 185 5.75 -3.76 -22.58
C ARG A 185 4.70 -4.07 -23.64
N LEU A 186 3.46 -3.63 -23.43
CA LEU A 186 2.37 -3.78 -24.39
C LEU A 186 2.43 -2.74 -25.51
N ALA A 187 2.96 -1.54 -25.23
CA ALA A 187 2.95 -0.42 -26.16
C ALA A 187 3.60 -0.70 -27.54
N PRO A 188 4.74 -1.41 -27.65
CA PRO A 188 5.31 -1.78 -28.96
C PRO A 188 4.40 -2.64 -29.84
N PHE A 189 3.43 -3.35 -29.24
CA PHE A 189 2.43 -4.15 -29.94
C PHE A 189 1.14 -3.37 -30.23
N GLY A 190 1.09 -2.07 -29.92
CA GLY A 190 -0.12 -1.25 -30.04
C GLY A 190 -1.17 -1.57 -28.99
N LEU A 191 -0.78 -2.15 -27.85
CA LEU A 191 -1.69 -2.64 -26.81
C LEU A 191 -1.53 -1.89 -25.48
N ALA A 192 -2.59 -1.87 -24.68
CA ALA A 192 -2.68 -1.33 -23.34
C ALA A 192 -3.46 -2.27 -22.41
N PRO A 193 -3.26 -2.20 -21.09
CA PRO A 193 -4.13 -2.93 -20.17
C PRO A 193 -5.59 -2.48 -20.30
N LEU A 194 -6.51 -3.42 -20.05
CA LEU A 194 -7.94 -3.18 -20.20
C LEU A 194 -8.48 -2.17 -19.15
N THR A 195 -8.05 -2.33 -17.90
CA THR A 195 -8.30 -1.41 -16.78
C THR A 195 -7.01 -1.28 -15.97
N THR A 196 -6.80 -0.11 -15.36
CA THR A 196 -5.59 0.19 -14.60
C THR A 196 -5.90 0.83 -13.23
N PRO A 197 -5.08 0.58 -12.20
CA PRO A 197 -5.19 1.31 -10.95
C PRO A 197 -4.61 2.72 -11.09
N SER A 198 -5.13 3.67 -10.31
CA SER A 198 -4.50 4.99 -10.12
C SER A 198 -3.07 4.86 -9.54
N SER A 199 -2.80 3.78 -8.80
CA SER A 199 -1.46 3.39 -8.35
C SER A 199 -0.73 2.55 -9.41
N ARG A 200 -0.32 3.15 -10.52
CA ARG A 200 0.37 2.45 -11.64
C ARG A 200 1.67 1.71 -11.25
N PHE A 201 2.23 2.01 -10.09
CA PHE A 201 3.40 1.35 -9.50
C PHE A 201 3.05 0.10 -8.69
N SER A 202 1.77 -0.16 -8.44
CA SER A 202 1.28 -1.41 -7.85
C SER A 202 1.45 -2.59 -8.79
N THR A 203 1.38 -3.80 -8.24
CA THR A 203 1.64 -5.06 -8.94
C THR A 203 0.35 -5.72 -9.41
N VAL A 204 0.35 -6.39 -10.57
CA VAL A 204 -0.81 -7.10 -11.14
C VAL A 204 -1.38 -8.13 -10.14
N GLY A 205 -0.53 -8.99 -9.57
CA GLY A 205 -0.98 -10.00 -8.59
C GLY A 205 -1.50 -9.39 -7.30
N GLY A 206 -0.93 -8.26 -6.86
CA GLY A 206 -1.43 -7.49 -5.73
C GLY A 206 -2.83 -6.94 -5.96
N TRP A 207 -3.08 -6.37 -7.15
CA TRP A 207 -4.40 -5.80 -7.49
C TRP A 207 -5.46 -6.90 -7.65
N ALA A 208 -5.10 -8.02 -8.29
CA ALA A 208 -5.92 -9.23 -8.36
C ALA A 208 -6.27 -9.78 -6.96
N ALA A 209 -5.30 -9.85 -6.06
CA ALA A 209 -5.54 -10.26 -4.68
C ALA A 209 -6.51 -9.32 -3.95
N THR A 210 -6.56 -8.04 -4.28
CA THR A 210 -7.46 -7.06 -3.64
C THR A 210 -8.81 -6.87 -4.35
N GLY A 211 -9.04 -7.45 -5.53
CA GLY A 211 -10.33 -7.43 -6.23
C GLY A 211 -10.39 -6.51 -7.45
N GLY A 212 -9.53 -5.49 -7.52
CA GLY A 212 -9.21 -4.74 -8.74
C GLY A 212 -10.36 -3.95 -9.39
N LEU A 213 -10.75 -2.82 -8.78
CA LEU A 213 -11.63 -1.81 -9.38
C LEU A 213 -10.86 -0.49 -9.54
N GLY A 214 -10.96 0.21 -10.67
CA GLY A 214 -10.14 1.40 -10.87
C GLY A 214 -10.50 2.23 -12.09
N LEU A 215 -9.47 2.80 -12.71
CA LEU A 215 -9.62 3.64 -13.89
C LEU A 215 -10.12 2.76 -15.03
N GLU A 216 -10.88 3.38 -15.92
CA GLU A 216 -11.42 2.74 -17.12
C GLU A 216 -12.50 1.64 -16.87
N SER A 217 -12.81 1.34 -15.60
CA SER A 217 -13.78 0.30 -15.23
C SER A 217 -15.22 0.60 -15.64
N PHE A 218 -15.55 1.85 -16.00
CA PHE A 218 -16.89 2.19 -16.51
C PHE A 218 -17.18 1.49 -17.84
N ARG A 219 -16.23 1.57 -18.79
CA ARG A 219 -16.35 0.91 -20.11
C ARG A 219 -15.96 -0.56 -20.04
N TYR A 220 -14.86 -0.87 -19.35
CA TYR A 220 -14.20 -2.16 -19.50
C TYR A 220 -14.40 -3.14 -18.34
N GLY A 221 -15.14 -2.75 -17.30
CA GLY A 221 -15.40 -3.61 -16.16
C GLY A 221 -14.25 -3.69 -15.15
N ALA A 222 -14.36 -4.62 -14.22
CA ALA A 222 -13.38 -4.83 -13.17
C ALA A 222 -12.19 -5.67 -13.67
N LEU A 223 -11.09 -5.66 -12.92
CA LEU A 223 -9.93 -6.50 -13.22
C LEU A 223 -10.29 -7.98 -13.35
N VAL A 224 -11.21 -8.47 -12.50
CA VAL A 224 -11.65 -9.88 -12.52
C VAL A 224 -12.24 -10.27 -13.87
N ASP A 225 -12.84 -9.34 -14.59
CA ASP A 225 -13.43 -9.57 -15.91
C ASP A 225 -12.35 -9.67 -17.00
N ALA A 226 -11.19 -9.02 -16.78
CA ALA A 226 -10.02 -9.11 -17.64
C ALA A 226 -9.20 -10.39 -17.42
N LEU A 227 -9.29 -11.02 -16.25
CA LEU A 227 -8.50 -12.22 -15.93
C LEU A 227 -9.07 -13.47 -16.61
N LEU A 228 -8.23 -14.17 -17.38
CA LEU A 228 -8.59 -15.40 -18.09
C LEU A 228 -8.20 -16.65 -17.31
N ALA A 229 -6.98 -16.65 -16.78
CA ALA A 229 -6.42 -17.78 -16.05
C ALA A 229 -5.40 -17.31 -15.02
N ALA A 230 -5.13 -18.15 -14.03
CA ALA A 230 -4.08 -17.91 -13.05
C ALA A 230 -3.48 -19.22 -12.54
N ARG A 231 -2.21 -19.16 -12.13
CA ARG A 231 -1.56 -20.22 -11.34
C ARG A 231 -1.45 -19.76 -9.90
N VAL A 232 -1.77 -20.64 -8.95
CA VAL A 232 -1.78 -20.33 -7.51
C VAL A 232 -1.08 -21.41 -6.70
N ALA A 233 -0.08 -21.02 -5.92
CA ALA A 233 0.56 -21.88 -4.93
C ALA A 233 -0.18 -21.83 -3.58
N THR A 234 -0.57 -22.98 -3.04
CA THR A 234 -1.42 -23.09 -1.84
C THR A 234 -0.60 -23.41 -0.58
N GLY A 235 -1.22 -23.25 0.60
CA GLY A 235 -0.59 -23.61 1.89
C GLY A 235 -0.28 -25.11 2.05
N THR A 236 -0.81 -25.96 1.17
CA THR A 236 -0.45 -27.38 1.08
C THR A 236 0.81 -27.64 0.23
N GLY A 237 1.42 -26.61 -0.36
CA GLY A 237 2.61 -26.75 -1.21
C GLY A 237 2.31 -27.37 -2.58
N ARG A 238 1.10 -27.14 -3.10
CA ARG A 238 0.64 -27.54 -4.44
C ARG A 238 0.36 -26.29 -5.28
N THR A 239 0.51 -26.41 -6.59
CA THR A 239 0.02 -25.41 -7.54
C THR A 239 -1.36 -25.82 -8.04
N LEU A 240 -2.26 -24.85 -8.16
CA LEU A 240 -3.54 -24.97 -8.83
C LEU A 240 -3.52 -24.12 -10.11
N GLU A 241 -4.14 -24.64 -11.16
CA GLU A 241 -4.48 -23.87 -12.35
C GLU A 241 -5.95 -23.46 -12.24
N LEU A 242 -6.20 -22.18 -12.42
CA LEU A 242 -7.52 -21.56 -12.30
C LEU A 242 -7.90 -20.98 -13.65
N ARG A 243 -9.16 -21.16 -14.03
CA ARG A 243 -9.71 -20.61 -15.27
C ARG A 243 -10.95 -19.77 -14.96
N ARG A 244 -11.25 -18.84 -15.86
CA ARG A 244 -12.46 -18.03 -15.78
C ARG A 244 -13.69 -18.87 -16.16
N GLU A 245 -13.54 -19.74 -17.15
CA GLU A 245 -14.61 -20.53 -17.77
C GLU A 245 -15.26 -21.52 -16.81
N ASP A 246 -14.49 -22.07 -15.86
CA ASP A 246 -14.99 -22.97 -14.81
C ASP A 246 -15.31 -22.24 -13.48
N GLY A 247 -15.17 -20.91 -13.45
CA GLY A 247 -15.46 -20.07 -12.28
C GLY A 247 -14.42 -20.12 -11.16
N THR A 248 -13.41 -20.99 -11.23
CA THR A 248 -12.45 -21.22 -10.14
C THR A 248 -11.59 -19.99 -9.83
N LEU A 249 -11.27 -19.18 -10.86
CA LEU A 249 -10.45 -17.98 -10.72
C LEU A 249 -11.09 -16.94 -9.79
N ARG A 250 -12.41 -16.75 -9.91
CA ARG A 250 -13.17 -15.76 -9.13
C ARG A 250 -13.10 -16.02 -7.62
N ASP A 251 -12.83 -17.26 -7.21
CA ASP A 251 -12.71 -17.64 -5.80
C ASP A 251 -11.44 -17.13 -5.13
N PHE A 252 -10.40 -16.81 -5.90
CA PHE A 252 -9.11 -16.36 -5.38
C PHE A 252 -8.94 -14.84 -5.46
N VAL A 253 -9.61 -14.19 -6.41
CA VAL A 253 -9.61 -12.73 -6.57
C VAL A 253 -10.30 -12.05 -5.39
N GLY A 254 -9.74 -10.94 -4.90
CA GLY A 254 -10.29 -10.21 -3.75
C GLY A 254 -10.14 -10.91 -2.40
N THR A 255 -9.41 -12.03 -2.33
CA THR A 255 -9.16 -12.76 -1.06
C THR A 255 -7.88 -12.35 -0.35
N GLU A 256 -7.13 -11.37 -0.87
CA GLU A 256 -5.88 -10.85 -0.31
C GLU A 256 -4.82 -11.93 -0.06
N GLY A 257 -4.75 -12.94 -0.93
CA GLY A 257 -3.81 -14.05 -0.79
C GLY A 257 -4.12 -14.96 0.39
N GLN A 258 -5.37 -14.99 0.89
CA GLN A 258 -5.76 -15.91 1.94
C GLN A 258 -5.84 -17.35 1.45
N LEU A 259 -6.22 -17.60 0.20
CA LEU A 259 -6.40 -18.96 -0.31
C LEU A 259 -5.14 -19.55 -0.97
N GLY A 260 -4.18 -18.70 -1.28
CA GLY A 260 -2.93 -19.06 -1.95
C GLY A 260 -2.23 -17.83 -2.50
N LEU A 261 -1.07 -18.04 -3.09
CA LEU A 261 -0.23 -16.99 -3.68
C LEU A 261 -0.23 -17.15 -5.20
N PHE A 262 -0.64 -16.11 -5.93
CA PHE A 262 -0.55 -16.10 -7.39
C PHE A 262 0.92 -16.21 -7.81
N THR A 263 1.19 -17.04 -8.81
CA THR A 263 2.51 -17.26 -9.42
C THR A 263 2.52 -16.89 -10.90
N GLU A 264 1.35 -16.90 -11.55
CA GLU A 264 1.14 -16.43 -12.92
C GLU A 264 -0.29 -15.91 -13.08
N LEU A 265 -0.50 -14.87 -13.90
CA LEU A 265 -1.81 -14.40 -14.32
C LEU A 265 -1.84 -14.19 -15.84
N ALA A 266 -2.93 -14.60 -16.48
CA ALA A 266 -3.25 -14.29 -17.87
C ALA A 266 -4.40 -13.28 -17.91
N LEU A 267 -4.22 -12.16 -18.60
CA LEU A 267 -5.22 -11.10 -18.71
C LEU A 267 -5.44 -10.61 -20.13
N LEU A 268 -6.68 -10.26 -20.43
CA LEU A 268 -7.06 -9.52 -21.62
C LEU A 268 -6.45 -8.12 -21.60
N VAL A 269 -5.99 -7.70 -22.78
CA VAL A 269 -5.51 -6.36 -23.07
C VAL A 269 -6.33 -5.76 -24.21
N ARG A 270 -6.19 -4.45 -24.43
CA ARG A 270 -6.90 -3.71 -25.47
C ARG A 270 -5.93 -3.00 -26.38
N GLU A 271 -6.41 -2.53 -27.52
CA GLU A 271 -5.64 -1.62 -28.36
C GLU A 271 -5.43 -0.28 -27.65
N ILE A 272 -4.27 0.34 -27.87
CA ILE A 272 -4.01 1.71 -27.45
C ILE A 272 -4.94 2.64 -28.25
N PRO A 273 -5.74 3.48 -27.57
CA PRO A 273 -6.50 4.52 -28.24
C PRO A 273 -5.61 5.44 -29.08
N ARG A 274 -6.02 5.72 -30.33
CA ARG A 274 -5.30 6.67 -31.20
C ARG A 274 -5.39 8.11 -30.70
N THR A 275 -6.42 8.42 -29.93
CA THR A 275 -6.75 9.75 -29.44
C THR A 275 -7.13 9.69 -27.96
N SER A 276 -7.17 10.85 -27.29
CA SER A 276 -7.50 10.97 -25.88
C SER A 276 -8.37 12.20 -25.72
N GLY A 277 -9.65 12.01 -25.40
CA GLY A 277 -10.64 13.09 -25.30
C GLY A 277 -11.17 13.30 -23.88
N PRO A 278 -10.40 13.91 -22.95
CA PRO A 278 -10.93 14.27 -21.65
C PRO A 278 -11.94 15.42 -21.76
N ARG A 279 -13.06 15.33 -21.05
CA ARG A 279 -14.09 16.37 -20.93
C ARG A 279 -14.41 16.60 -19.45
N LEU A 280 -14.55 17.85 -19.04
CA LEU A 280 -14.88 18.21 -17.66
C LEU A 280 -16.13 19.06 -17.66
N LEU A 281 -17.08 18.72 -16.78
CA LEU A 281 -18.36 19.40 -16.61
C LEU A 281 -18.51 19.84 -15.15
N TYR A 282 -18.88 21.09 -14.91
CA TYR A 282 -19.15 21.66 -13.59
C TYR A 282 -20.64 21.64 -13.25
N PHE A 283 -20.96 21.46 -11.97
CA PHE A 283 -22.33 21.35 -11.47
C PHE A 283 -22.53 22.18 -10.20
N ASP A 284 -23.76 22.64 -10.00
CA ASP A 284 -24.18 23.36 -8.80
C ASP A 284 -24.63 22.39 -7.70
N GLY A 285 -23.69 21.57 -7.26
CA GLY A 285 -23.87 20.60 -6.19
C GLY A 285 -23.69 19.16 -6.62
N LEU A 286 -23.19 18.35 -5.69
CA LEU A 286 -22.92 16.93 -5.88
C LEU A 286 -24.15 16.14 -6.38
N SER A 287 -25.36 16.45 -5.91
CA SER A 287 -26.57 15.75 -6.38
C SER A 287 -26.78 15.90 -7.89
N ALA A 288 -26.63 17.11 -8.43
CA ALA A 288 -26.77 17.36 -9.86
C ALA A 288 -25.69 16.62 -10.69
N ALA A 289 -24.47 16.54 -10.17
CA ALA A 289 -23.40 15.76 -10.79
C ALA A 289 -23.73 14.25 -10.79
N LEU A 290 -24.28 13.70 -9.71
CA LEU A 290 -24.65 12.29 -9.61
C LEU A 290 -25.85 11.95 -10.52
N GLU A 291 -26.88 12.79 -10.55
CA GLU A 291 -28.02 12.65 -11.48
C GLU A 291 -27.57 12.68 -12.95
N PHE A 292 -26.57 13.52 -13.28
CA PHE A 292 -25.97 13.51 -14.60
C PHE A 292 -25.27 12.17 -14.90
N VAL A 293 -24.52 11.61 -13.95
CA VAL A 293 -23.88 10.29 -14.12
C VAL A 293 -24.92 9.18 -14.31
N GLU A 294 -26.05 9.23 -13.61
CA GLU A 294 -27.17 8.29 -13.82
C GLU A 294 -27.74 8.40 -15.24
N ARG A 295 -28.01 9.63 -15.72
CA ARG A 295 -28.48 9.85 -17.10
C ARG A 295 -27.45 9.41 -18.14
N LEU A 296 -26.17 9.65 -17.89
CA LEU A 296 -25.06 9.22 -18.75
C LEU A 296 -25.00 7.69 -18.85
N ALA A 297 -25.13 6.99 -17.73
CA ALA A 297 -25.17 5.53 -17.73
C ALA A 297 -26.41 4.97 -18.44
N ALA A 298 -27.56 5.64 -18.30
CA ALA A 298 -28.81 5.26 -18.95
C ALA A 298 -28.85 5.57 -20.45
N SER A 299 -28.10 6.57 -20.94
CA SER A 299 -28.10 6.96 -22.36
C SER A 299 -27.41 5.96 -23.28
N GLY A 300 -26.68 4.99 -22.72
CA GLY A 300 -25.86 4.05 -23.48
C GLY A 300 -24.51 4.63 -23.92
N CYS A 301 -24.21 5.90 -23.60
CA CYS A 301 -22.89 6.49 -23.79
C CYS A 301 -21.85 5.71 -22.97
N ARG A 302 -20.67 5.44 -23.56
CA ARG A 302 -19.64 4.62 -22.91
C ARG A 302 -18.29 5.33 -22.85
N PRO A 303 -18.13 6.41 -22.06
CA PRO A 303 -16.81 6.94 -21.77
C PRO A 303 -15.94 5.83 -21.19
N SER A 304 -14.67 5.80 -21.57
CA SER A 304 -13.71 4.86 -20.98
C SER A 304 -13.65 5.06 -19.46
N HIS A 305 -13.60 6.31 -18.98
CA HIS A 305 -13.53 6.66 -17.58
C HIS A 305 -14.54 7.76 -17.22
N VAL A 306 -15.10 7.65 -16.02
CA VAL A 306 -16.00 8.63 -15.41
C VAL A 306 -15.55 8.81 -13.96
N ALA A 307 -15.21 10.04 -13.60
CA ALA A 307 -14.86 10.40 -12.23
C ALA A 307 -15.65 11.62 -11.76
N VAL A 308 -16.05 11.62 -10.49
CA VAL A 308 -16.71 12.74 -9.83
C VAL A 308 -15.76 13.29 -8.79
N ASN A 309 -15.53 14.59 -8.83
CA ASN A 309 -14.70 15.32 -7.89
C ASN A 309 -15.57 16.35 -7.18
N ASP A 310 -15.53 16.36 -5.85
CA ASP A 310 -16.27 17.35 -5.11
C ASP A 310 -15.56 18.71 -5.06
N ARG A 311 -16.30 19.74 -4.66
CA ARG A 311 -15.75 21.10 -4.52
C ARG A 311 -14.46 21.17 -3.69
N GLU A 312 -14.35 20.45 -2.57
CA GLU A 312 -13.13 20.49 -1.74
C GLU A 312 -11.96 19.83 -2.47
N ARG A 313 -12.17 18.72 -3.18
CA ARG A 313 -11.15 18.07 -4.02
C ARG A 313 -10.64 19.02 -5.11
N MET A 314 -11.51 19.81 -5.72
CA MET A 314 -11.14 20.82 -6.73
C MET A 314 -10.36 22.00 -6.12
N ALA A 315 -10.72 22.43 -4.90
CA ALA A 315 -9.95 23.41 -4.15
C ALA A 315 -8.55 22.90 -3.77
N GLU A 316 -8.43 21.61 -3.39
CA GLU A 316 -7.14 20.96 -3.15
C GLU A 316 -6.26 20.97 -4.41
N GLU A 317 -6.83 20.65 -5.58
CA GLU A 317 -6.12 20.73 -6.86
C GLU A 317 -5.55 22.12 -7.14
N ASN A 318 -6.34 23.17 -6.90
CA ASN A 318 -5.86 24.54 -7.03
C ASN A 318 -4.73 24.85 -6.05
N ARG A 319 -4.83 24.44 -4.77
CA ARG A 319 -3.75 24.65 -3.79
C ARG A 319 -2.46 23.95 -4.22
N LEU A 320 -2.56 22.71 -4.69
CA LEU A 320 -1.42 21.93 -5.19
C LEU A 320 -0.82 22.53 -6.47
N PHE A 321 -1.66 23.03 -7.38
CA PHE A 321 -1.22 23.69 -8.60
C PHE A 321 -0.44 24.98 -8.30
N ARG A 322 -0.94 25.82 -7.37
CA ARG A 322 -0.24 27.03 -6.92
C ARG A 322 1.08 26.71 -6.23
N ASP A 323 1.09 25.69 -5.38
CA ASP A 323 2.30 25.21 -4.70
C ASP A 323 3.37 24.72 -5.71
N ARG A 324 2.93 24.04 -6.79
CA ARG A 324 3.81 23.59 -7.89
C ARG A 324 4.34 24.74 -8.73
N THR A 325 3.45 25.61 -9.22
CA THR A 325 3.75 26.51 -10.33
C THR A 325 4.09 27.93 -9.88
N ARG A 326 3.79 28.26 -8.61
CA ARG A 326 3.83 29.63 -8.06
C ARG A 326 2.89 30.61 -8.77
N LEU A 327 2.04 30.15 -9.68
CA LEU A 327 1.00 30.95 -10.32
C LEU A 327 -0.14 31.18 -9.32
N ALA A 328 -0.72 32.37 -9.31
CA ALA A 328 -1.84 32.69 -8.41
C ALA A 328 -3.19 32.19 -8.95
N GLN A 329 -3.32 32.09 -10.28
CA GLN A 329 -4.56 31.70 -10.94
C GLN A 329 -4.95 30.23 -10.66
N PRO A 330 -6.25 29.93 -10.42
CA PRO A 330 -6.73 28.56 -10.31
C PRO A 330 -6.63 27.84 -11.67
N ILE A 331 -6.38 26.53 -11.63
CA ILE A 331 -6.36 25.66 -12.81
C ILE A 331 -7.75 25.06 -13.10
N VAL A 332 -8.60 24.99 -12.09
CA VAL A 332 -9.98 24.49 -12.16
C VAL A 332 -10.92 25.39 -11.34
N GLU A 333 -12.21 25.44 -11.69
CA GLU A 333 -13.22 26.03 -10.80
C GLU A 333 -13.45 25.17 -9.56
N GLU A 334 -13.70 25.81 -8.41
CA GLU A 334 -14.01 25.14 -7.15
C GLU A 334 -15.50 24.78 -7.06
N ARG A 335 -15.94 23.89 -7.95
CA ARG A 335 -17.31 23.36 -8.05
C ARG A 335 -17.29 21.84 -8.08
N ASP A 336 -18.43 21.21 -7.78
CA ASP A 336 -18.56 19.76 -8.00
C ASP A 336 -18.46 19.48 -9.50
N ALA A 337 -17.69 18.47 -9.90
CA ALA A 337 -17.34 18.28 -11.31
C ALA A 337 -17.32 16.80 -11.71
N VAL A 338 -17.67 16.54 -12.98
CA VAL A 338 -17.57 15.22 -13.61
C VAL A 338 -16.52 15.25 -14.71
N LEU A 339 -15.46 14.45 -14.54
CA LEU A 339 -14.43 14.21 -15.54
C LEU A 339 -14.79 12.95 -16.33
N LEU A 340 -14.93 13.09 -17.64
CA LEU A 340 -15.12 12.02 -18.59
C LEU A 340 -13.85 11.85 -19.42
N HIS A 341 -13.54 10.64 -19.83
CA HIS A 341 -12.51 10.38 -20.85
C HIS A 341 -13.03 9.43 -21.91
N PHE A 342 -12.81 9.78 -23.17
CA PHE A 342 -13.13 8.95 -24.33
C PHE A 342 -11.86 8.51 -25.04
N ASP A 343 -11.83 7.22 -25.41
CA ASP A 343 -10.78 6.68 -26.29
C ASP A 343 -10.93 7.22 -27.72
N ASP A 344 -12.15 7.57 -28.14
CA ASP A 344 -12.44 8.33 -29.35
C ASP A 344 -13.25 9.61 -29.00
N PRO A 345 -12.69 10.81 -29.17
CA PRO A 345 -13.37 12.07 -28.92
C PRO A 345 -14.70 12.26 -29.66
N ALA A 346 -14.93 11.58 -30.79
CA ALA A 346 -16.20 11.66 -31.52
C ALA A 346 -17.38 11.11 -30.70
N GLU A 347 -17.11 10.15 -29.79
CA GLU A 347 -18.12 9.59 -28.90
C GLU A 347 -18.68 10.61 -27.91
N ALA A 348 -17.97 11.71 -27.66
CA ALA A 348 -18.44 12.78 -26.78
C ALA A 348 -19.74 13.43 -27.27
N ALA A 349 -20.08 13.33 -28.58
CA ALA A 349 -21.35 13.82 -29.13
C ALA A 349 -22.57 13.09 -28.55
N SER A 350 -22.39 11.89 -27.99
CA SER A 350 -23.46 11.08 -27.36
C SER A 350 -23.68 11.38 -25.88
N VAL A 351 -22.91 12.31 -25.30
CA VAL A 351 -23.05 12.72 -23.90
C VAL A 351 -24.36 13.49 -23.74
N PRO A 352 -25.24 13.12 -22.80
CA PRO A 352 -26.48 13.84 -22.56
C PRO A 352 -26.19 15.27 -22.08
N ALA A 353 -27.11 16.19 -22.30
CA ALA A 353 -26.96 17.56 -21.79
C ALA A 353 -26.92 17.57 -20.25
N GLY A 354 -26.02 18.41 -19.70
CA GLY A 354 -25.90 18.63 -18.27
C GLY A 354 -24.54 19.21 -17.87
N GLY A 355 -24.55 20.05 -16.85
CA GLY A 355 -23.36 20.73 -16.35
C GLY A 355 -22.83 21.80 -17.31
N GLU A 356 -21.95 22.64 -16.79
CA GLU A 356 -21.25 23.67 -17.55
C GLU A 356 -19.90 23.13 -18.04
N PRO A 357 -19.60 23.15 -19.35
CA PRO A 357 -18.35 22.61 -19.86
C PRO A 357 -17.16 23.47 -19.45
N ALA A 358 -16.14 22.83 -18.88
CA ALA A 358 -14.88 23.49 -18.55
C ALA A 358 -13.99 23.64 -19.79
N GLY A 359 -13.01 24.55 -19.69
CA GLY A 359 -11.95 24.68 -20.68
C GLY A 359 -11.11 23.40 -20.82
N GLU A 360 -10.59 23.16 -22.02
CA GLU A 360 -9.82 21.95 -22.33
C GLU A 360 -8.59 21.77 -21.43
N THR A 361 -7.91 22.86 -21.07
CA THR A 361 -6.76 22.85 -20.17
C THR A 361 -7.09 22.24 -18.81
N ALA A 362 -8.24 22.57 -18.22
CA ALA A 362 -8.69 22.05 -16.94
C ALA A 362 -8.93 20.53 -17.02
N ALA A 363 -9.62 20.08 -18.07
CA ALA A 363 -9.88 18.66 -18.30
C ALA A 363 -8.59 17.85 -18.51
N ARG A 364 -7.67 18.36 -19.34
CA ARG A 364 -6.36 17.73 -19.59
C ARG A 364 -5.49 17.70 -18.33
N TYR A 365 -5.51 18.77 -17.53
CA TYR A 365 -4.80 18.81 -16.25
C TYR A 365 -5.29 17.68 -15.32
N LEU A 366 -6.59 17.60 -15.03
CA LEU A 366 -7.12 16.55 -14.16
C LEU A 366 -6.86 15.14 -14.71
N TRP A 367 -7.00 14.96 -16.03
CA TRP A 367 -6.70 13.68 -16.67
C TRP A 367 -5.23 13.27 -16.49
N SER A 368 -4.29 14.22 -16.58
CA SER A 368 -2.86 13.95 -16.36
C SER A 368 -2.54 13.61 -14.91
N GLU A 369 -3.33 14.14 -13.97
CA GLU A 369 -3.10 14.00 -12.54
C GLU A 369 -3.74 12.74 -11.92
N ARG A 370 -4.54 11.99 -12.68
CA ARG A 370 -5.26 10.78 -12.21
C ARG A 370 -4.37 9.67 -11.61
N PHE A 371 -3.08 9.66 -11.96
CA PHE A 371 -2.10 8.71 -11.43
C PHE A 371 -1.31 9.23 -10.22
N PHE A 372 -1.71 10.39 -9.69
CA PHE A 372 -1.10 11.04 -8.52
C PHE A 372 -2.09 11.26 -7.36
N PRO A 373 -2.92 10.29 -6.96
CA PRO A 373 -3.95 10.50 -5.93
C PRO A 373 -3.36 10.86 -4.56
N LEU A 374 -2.11 10.45 -4.27
CA LEU A 374 -1.48 10.68 -2.96
C LEU A 374 -0.81 12.06 -2.84
N LYS A 375 -0.87 12.91 -3.88
CA LYS A 375 -0.29 14.26 -3.86
C LYS A 375 -0.95 15.19 -2.84
N ALA A 376 -2.20 14.93 -2.47
CA ALA A 376 -2.90 15.67 -1.41
C ALA A 376 -2.15 15.64 -0.07
N GLN A 377 -1.29 14.64 0.16
CA GLN A 377 -0.36 14.61 1.30
C GLN A 377 0.72 15.71 1.26
N ARG A 378 0.77 16.59 0.26
CA ARG A 378 1.55 17.84 0.35
C ARG A 378 0.86 18.88 1.23
N LEU A 379 -0.48 18.87 1.27
CA LEU A 379 -1.30 19.82 2.02
C LEU A 379 -1.30 19.54 3.53
N GLY A 380 -0.79 18.38 3.96
CA GLY A 380 -0.52 18.06 5.36
C GLY A 380 0.43 16.87 5.46
N PRO A 381 1.19 16.69 6.55
CA PRO A 381 2.27 15.69 6.63
C PRO A 381 1.80 14.22 6.53
N SER A 382 0.49 13.95 6.60
CA SER A 382 -0.10 12.62 6.38
C SER A 382 -1.52 12.73 5.82
N LEU A 383 -1.99 11.67 5.16
CA LEU A 383 -3.33 11.56 4.61
C LEU A 383 -4.04 10.38 5.25
N LEU A 384 -5.32 10.56 5.61
CA LEU A 384 -6.22 9.48 6.01
C LEU A 384 -7.39 9.45 5.05
N ALA A 385 -7.82 8.25 4.69
CA ALA A 385 -8.93 8.06 3.76
C ALA A 385 -9.78 6.85 4.15
N SER A 386 -11.08 6.97 3.90
CA SER A 386 -12.00 5.85 3.80
C SER A 386 -12.25 5.57 2.32
N GLU A 387 -12.13 4.31 1.93
CA GLU A 387 -12.38 3.86 0.55
C GLU A 387 -13.46 2.79 0.58
N VAL A 388 -14.60 3.09 -0.06
CA VAL A 388 -15.80 2.24 -0.06
C VAL A 388 -16.37 2.19 -1.47
N VAL A 389 -17.00 1.07 -1.81
CA VAL A 389 -17.79 0.94 -3.03
C VAL A 389 -19.27 1.05 -2.66
N LEU A 390 -19.98 1.96 -3.31
CA LEU A 390 -21.37 2.30 -3.02
C LEU A 390 -22.21 2.25 -4.30
N PRO A 391 -23.47 1.82 -4.23
CA PRO A 391 -24.43 2.13 -5.28
C PRO A 391 -24.51 3.65 -5.47
N LEU A 392 -24.63 4.13 -6.72
CA LEU A 392 -24.57 5.56 -7.02
C LEU A 392 -25.64 6.35 -6.26
N SER A 393 -26.85 5.78 -6.16
CA SER A 393 -27.97 6.32 -5.37
C SER A 393 -27.65 6.57 -3.89
N ALA A 394 -26.70 5.83 -3.31
CA ALA A 394 -26.29 5.97 -1.91
C ALA A 394 -25.20 7.04 -1.68
N VAL A 395 -24.53 7.52 -2.73
CA VAL A 395 -23.33 8.37 -2.63
C VAL A 395 -23.64 9.73 -2.00
N ALA A 396 -24.70 10.42 -2.43
CA ALA A 396 -25.07 11.73 -1.89
C ALA A 396 -25.31 11.67 -0.37
N GLY A 397 -26.09 10.69 0.07
CA GLY A 397 -26.37 10.47 1.49
C GLY A 397 -25.12 10.11 2.30
N PHE A 398 -24.21 9.30 1.72
CA PHE A 398 -22.93 8.98 2.34
C PHE A 398 -22.08 10.23 2.53
N VAL A 399 -21.89 11.03 1.48
CA VAL A 399 -21.05 12.24 1.52
C VAL A 399 -21.61 13.27 2.52
N GLY A 400 -22.93 13.46 2.58
CA GLY A 400 -23.56 14.35 3.57
C GLY A 400 -23.28 13.93 5.02
N GLU A 401 -23.38 12.63 5.33
CA GLU A 401 -23.05 12.11 6.65
C GLU A 401 -21.54 12.19 6.93
N ALA A 402 -20.71 11.84 5.95
CA ALA A 402 -19.26 11.87 6.04
C ALA A 402 -18.73 13.28 6.33
N ARG A 403 -19.23 14.30 5.61
CA ARG A 403 -18.91 15.71 5.84
C ARG A 403 -19.35 16.18 7.23
N THR A 404 -20.50 15.71 7.72
CA THR A 404 -20.96 16.04 9.08
C THR A 404 -20.06 15.42 10.14
N ALA A 405 -19.64 14.17 9.97
CA ALA A 405 -18.67 13.54 10.86
C ALA A 405 -17.31 14.26 10.80
N ALA A 406 -16.79 14.54 9.61
CA ALA A 406 -15.51 15.22 9.43
C ALA A 406 -15.48 16.63 10.07
N ARG A 407 -16.54 17.42 9.91
CA ARG A 407 -16.69 18.74 10.56
C ARG A 407 -16.60 18.65 12.08
N ARG A 408 -17.17 17.61 12.70
CA ARG A 408 -17.07 17.42 14.16
C ARG A 408 -15.63 17.22 14.60
N PHE A 409 -14.79 16.59 13.79
CA PHE A 409 -13.35 16.41 14.04
C PHE A 409 -12.49 17.59 13.53
N GLY A 410 -13.08 18.63 12.94
CA GLY A 410 -12.33 19.73 12.33
C GLY A 410 -11.45 19.26 11.16
N ALA A 411 -11.97 18.34 10.34
CA ALA A 411 -11.34 17.89 9.11
C ALA A 411 -12.10 18.43 7.90
N ALA A 412 -11.37 18.97 6.92
CA ALA A 412 -11.89 19.22 5.58
C ALA A 412 -11.86 17.89 4.83
N LEU A 413 -13.03 17.42 4.39
CA LEU A 413 -13.17 16.15 3.70
C LEU A 413 -13.26 16.42 2.20
N SER A 414 -12.31 15.90 1.44
CA SER A 414 -12.38 15.84 -0.02
C SER A 414 -12.91 14.50 -0.47
N VAL A 415 -13.66 14.51 -1.57
CA VAL A 415 -14.25 13.31 -2.15
C VAL A 415 -13.87 13.22 -3.62
N GLU A 416 -13.24 12.10 -3.96
CA GLU A 416 -12.98 11.67 -5.33
C GLU A 416 -13.66 10.32 -5.52
N MET A 417 -14.34 10.15 -6.64
CA MET A 417 -15.04 8.91 -6.96
C MET A 417 -14.76 8.49 -8.39
N SER A 418 -14.35 7.25 -8.59
CA SER A 418 -14.41 6.60 -9.91
C SER A 418 -15.71 5.84 -10.05
N VAL A 419 -16.40 6.01 -11.17
CA VAL A 419 -17.67 5.33 -11.43
C VAL A 419 -17.44 4.06 -12.23
N THR A 420 -18.10 2.99 -11.81
CA THR A 420 -18.17 1.72 -12.51
C THR A 420 -19.61 1.47 -12.91
N ARG A 421 -19.82 0.62 -13.92
CA ARG A 421 -21.17 0.37 -14.44
C ARG A 421 -22.07 -0.37 -13.44
N GLY A 422 -21.48 -1.16 -12.55
CA GLY A 422 -22.21 -2.06 -11.64
C GLY A 422 -23.05 -3.12 -12.38
N GLU A 423 -23.67 -4.02 -11.62
CA GLU A 423 -24.55 -5.08 -12.17
C GLU A 423 -26.00 -4.61 -12.31
N ARG A 424 -26.50 -3.78 -11.38
CA ARG A 424 -27.90 -3.32 -11.31
C ARG A 424 -28.05 -1.83 -11.58
N GLU A 425 -27.20 -1.05 -10.94
CA GLU A 425 -27.05 0.39 -11.10
C GLU A 425 -25.54 0.71 -11.09
N PRO A 426 -25.12 1.88 -11.59
CA PRO A 426 -23.74 2.33 -11.46
C PRO A 426 -23.27 2.30 -10.00
N GLU A 427 -22.00 1.98 -9.80
CA GLU A 427 -21.39 1.99 -8.47
C GLU A 427 -20.23 2.98 -8.45
N GLY A 428 -20.13 3.74 -7.36
CA GLY A 428 -19.01 4.62 -7.07
C GLY A 428 -17.97 3.94 -6.20
N VAL A 429 -16.72 3.89 -6.66
CA VAL A 429 -15.54 3.66 -5.81
C VAL A 429 -15.19 5.03 -5.21
N VAL A 430 -15.65 5.27 -3.98
CA VAL A 430 -15.56 6.57 -3.30
C VAL A 430 -14.37 6.59 -2.35
N ILE A 431 -13.45 7.52 -2.60
CA ILE A 431 -12.34 7.86 -1.71
C ILE A 431 -12.71 9.16 -0.99
N ALA A 432 -13.01 9.04 0.30
CA ALA A 432 -13.27 10.17 1.19
C ALA A 432 -12.02 10.42 2.06
N ALA A 433 -11.26 11.45 1.72
CA ALA A 433 -9.93 11.72 2.27
C ALA A 433 -9.86 13.05 3.03
N PHE A 434 -8.92 13.14 3.96
CA PHE A 434 -8.63 14.37 4.67
C PHE A 434 -7.16 14.40 5.14
N ALA A 435 -6.56 15.59 5.10
CA ALA A 435 -5.21 15.81 5.59
C ALA A 435 -5.14 15.72 7.12
N CYS A 436 -4.00 15.27 7.64
CA CYS A 436 -3.72 15.17 9.07
C CYS A 436 -2.21 15.14 9.33
N ASP A 437 -1.82 15.04 10.61
CA ASP A 437 -0.41 14.88 11.00
C ASP A 437 -0.17 13.66 11.87
N ALA A 438 0.48 12.64 11.30
CA ALA A 438 0.89 11.43 12.03
C ALA A 438 1.96 11.69 13.10
N SER A 439 2.61 12.86 13.11
CA SER A 439 3.52 13.29 14.17
C SER A 439 2.78 13.64 15.46
N HIS A 440 1.50 14.04 15.36
CA HIS A 440 0.64 14.35 16.51
C HIS A 440 -0.07 13.10 17.01
N GLY A 441 0.67 12.24 17.72
CA GLY A 441 0.26 10.87 18.04
C GLY A 441 -1.17 10.70 18.59
N LEU A 442 -1.62 11.56 19.51
CA LEU A 442 -2.99 11.48 20.06
C LEU A 442 -4.04 11.98 19.07
N ASP A 443 -3.87 13.16 18.47
CA ASP A 443 -4.81 13.70 17.46
C ASP A 443 -4.96 12.74 16.28
N TYR A 444 -3.84 12.24 15.75
CA TYR A 444 -3.85 11.24 14.68
C TYR A 444 -4.60 9.96 15.08
N THR A 445 -4.40 9.48 16.32
CA THR A 445 -5.11 8.30 16.82
C THR A 445 -6.62 8.53 16.90
N LEU A 446 -7.07 9.72 17.32
CA LEU A 446 -8.49 10.06 17.33
C LEU A 446 -9.06 10.14 15.91
N ARG A 447 -8.30 10.71 14.95
CA ARG A 447 -8.67 10.79 13.53
C ARG A 447 -8.70 9.43 12.82
N LEU A 448 -7.94 8.43 13.26
CA LEU A 448 -8.12 7.05 12.78
C LEU A 448 -9.53 6.52 13.12
N GLY A 449 -10.11 6.94 14.24
CA GLY A 449 -11.49 6.63 14.59
C GLY A 449 -12.50 7.22 13.61
N LEU A 450 -12.25 8.44 13.09
CA LEU A 450 -13.09 9.05 12.05
C LEU A 450 -13.11 8.18 10.79
N VAL A 451 -11.96 7.65 10.34
CA VAL A 451 -11.90 6.75 9.17
C VAL A 451 -12.87 5.57 9.33
N GLN A 452 -12.92 4.95 10.51
CA GLN A 452 -13.83 3.84 10.79
C GLN A 452 -15.31 4.27 10.84
N LEU A 453 -15.61 5.49 11.31
CA LEU A 453 -16.95 6.06 11.23
C LEU A 453 -17.40 6.28 9.79
N LEU A 454 -16.48 6.79 8.94
CA LEU A 454 -16.73 6.97 7.50
C LEU A 454 -16.99 5.61 6.83
N THR A 455 -16.13 4.62 7.01
CA THR A 455 -16.34 3.26 6.47
C THR A 455 -17.71 2.71 6.91
N ARG A 456 -18.06 2.82 8.20
CA ARG A 456 -19.36 2.38 8.73
C ARG A 456 -20.55 3.15 8.12
N ALA A 457 -20.40 4.44 7.82
CA ALA A 457 -21.44 5.22 7.16
C ALA A 457 -21.71 4.72 5.74
N GLY A 458 -20.67 4.27 5.02
CA GLY A 458 -20.82 3.59 3.73
C GLY A 458 -21.55 2.26 3.87
N MET A 459 -21.15 1.41 4.84
CA MET A 459 -21.76 0.09 5.02
C MET A 459 -23.26 0.16 5.37
N ARG A 460 -23.67 1.18 6.12
CA ARG A 460 -25.10 1.40 6.46
C ARG A 460 -25.97 1.75 5.26
N ARG A 461 -25.37 2.15 4.14
CA ARG A 461 -26.06 2.49 2.90
C ARG A 461 -25.90 1.42 1.82
N GLY A 462 -25.70 0.17 2.24
CA GLY A 462 -25.57 -0.95 1.31
C GLY A 462 -24.24 -1.02 0.58
N GLY A 463 -23.24 -0.21 0.95
CA GLY A 463 -21.89 -0.28 0.39
C GLY A 463 -21.06 -1.43 0.94
N ARG A 464 -19.88 -1.60 0.35
CA ARG A 464 -18.83 -2.56 0.78
C ARG A 464 -17.46 -1.89 0.89
N PRO A 465 -16.55 -2.37 1.75
CA PRO A 465 -15.18 -1.87 1.75
C PRO A 465 -14.48 -2.24 0.44
N TYR A 466 -13.59 -1.38 -0.05
CA TYR A 466 -12.81 -1.67 -1.27
C TYR A 466 -11.83 -2.83 -1.07
N GLY A 467 -11.03 -2.77 0.00
CA GLY A 467 -10.20 -3.87 0.50
C GLY A 467 -10.53 -4.21 1.95
N ILE A 468 -10.26 -5.43 2.40
CA ILE A 468 -10.59 -5.91 3.74
C ILE A 468 -9.42 -5.68 4.72
N GLY A 469 -8.28 -6.28 4.43
CA GLY A 469 -7.08 -6.23 5.28
C GLY A 469 -7.37 -6.50 6.76
N ILE A 470 -6.70 -5.74 7.59
CA ILE A 470 -6.89 -5.70 9.05
C ILE A 470 -7.96 -4.66 9.39
N TRP A 471 -7.89 -3.47 8.77
CA TRP A 471 -8.68 -2.32 9.18
C TRP A 471 -10.16 -2.40 8.80
N ASN A 472 -10.50 -3.10 7.72
CA ASN A 472 -11.89 -3.28 7.28
C ASN A 472 -12.42 -4.70 7.57
N ALA A 473 -11.64 -5.56 8.24
CA ALA A 473 -12.09 -6.89 8.68
C ALA A 473 -13.41 -6.89 9.48
N PRO A 474 -13.71 -5.89 10.35
CA PRO A 474 -15.01 -5.81 11.03
C PRO A 474 -16.21 -5.69 10.06
N PHE A 475 -15.97 -5.20 8.84
CA PHE A 475 -16.97 -4.96 7.81
C PHE A 475 -16.98 -6.05 6.71
N VAL A 476 -16.25 -7.15 6.88
CA VAL A 476 -16.12 -8.21 5.86
C VAL A 476 -17.47 -8.77 5.39
N ARG A 477 -18.49 -8.77 6.26
CA ARG A 477 -19.86 -9.23 5.93
C ARG A 477 -20.61 -8.31 4.97
N ALA A 478 -20.17 -7.06 4.82
CA ALA A 478 -20.71 -6.14 3.82
C ALA A 478 -20.12 -6.41 2.42
N ALA A 479 -18.89 -6.91 2.35
CA ALA A 479 -18.26 -7.32 1.09
C ALA A 479 -18.67 -8.74 0.66
N PHE A 480 -18.82 -9.66 1.63
CA PHE A 480 -19.08 -11.07 1.36
C PHE A 480 -20.29 -11.56 2.17
N PRO A 481 -21.35 -12.07 1.50
CA PRO A 481 -22.48 -12.69 2.16
C PRO A 481 -22.05 -13.83 3.10
N ALA A 482 -22.86 -14.11 4.12
CA ALA A 482 -22.52 -15.09 5.15
C ALA A 482 -22.26 -16.51 4.58
N GLU A 483 -23.01 -16.91 3.56
CA GLU A 483 -22.81 -18.18 2.86
C GLU A 483 -21.47 -18.23 2.14
N ARG A 484 -21.16 -17.19 1.36
CA ARG A 484 -19.88 -17.07 0.66
C ARG A 484 -18.69 -17.07 1.63
N LEU A 485 -18.82 -16.41 2.78
CA LEU A 485 -17.79 -16.47 3.82
C LEU A 485 -17.59 -17.87 4.40
N ARG A 486 -18.66 -18.64 4.59
CA ARG A 486 -18.55 -20.05 5.05
C ARG A 486 -17.84 -20.90 4.01
N GLU A 487 -18.15 -20.71 2.73
CA GLU A 487 -17.50 -21.39 1.61
C GLU A 487 -16.00 -21.06 1.54
N LEU A 488 -15.66 -19.77 1.52
CA LEU A 488 -14.26 -19.31 1.52
C LEU A 488 -13.50 -19.82 2.75
N ALA A 489 -14.14 -19.87 3.92
CA ALA A 489 -13.54 -20.43 5.13
C ALA A 489 -13.34 -21.95 5.06
N ARG A 490 -14.22 -22.68 4.36
CA ARG A 490 -14.05 -24.12 4.09
C ARG A 490 -12.85 -24.35 3.17
N ARG A 491 -12.81 -23.65 2.03
CA ARG A 491 -11.67 -23.69 1.10
C ARG A 491 -10.36 -23.31 1.78
N LYS A 492 -10.36 -22.29 2.65
CA LYS A 492 -9.19 -21.91 3.45
C LYS A 492 -8.65 -23.07 4.30
N ARG A 493 -9.52 -23.89 4.89
CA ARG A 493 -9.09 -25.06 5.67
C ARG A 493 -8.53 -26.18 4.79
N GLU A 494 -9.07 -26.35 3.58
CA GLU A 494 -8.59 -27.35 2.61
C GLU A 494 -7.23 -26.96 2.02
N LEU A 495 -7.09 -25.70 1.60
CA LEU A 495 -5.90 -25.18 0.91
C LEU A 495 -4.78 -24.75 1.87
N ASP A 496 -5.09 -24.53 3.14
CA ASP A 496 -4.15 -24.15 4.19
C ASP A 496 -4.59 -24.73 5.56
N PRO A 497 -4.42 -26.05 5.76
CA PRO A 497 -4.90 -26.75 6.95
C PRO A 497 -4.27 -26.25 8.26
N HIS A 498 -3.12 -25.58 8.17
CA HIS A 498 -2.41 -25.02 9.32
C HIS A 498 -2.68 -23.52 9.54
N GLY A 499 -3.45 -22.88 8.66
CA GLY A 499 -3.78 -21.46 8.75
C GLY A 499 -2.54 -20.56 8.72
N LEU A 500 -1.56 -20.88 7.88
CA LEU A 500 -0.26 -20.21 7.77
C LEU A 500 -0.22 -19.14 6.68
N VAL A 501 -1.06 -19.20 5.66
CA VAL A 501 -1.04 -18.25 4.53
C VAL A 501 -1.85 -16.99 4.88
N ASN A 502 -1.16 -15.85 4.87
CA ASN A 502 -1.62 -14.51 5.24
C ASN A 502 -2.53 -14.38 6.49
N PRO A 503 -2.24 -15.03 7.63
CA PRO A 503 -3.17 -15.16 8.74
C PRO A 503 -3.41 -13.85 9.50
N GLY A 504 -4.46 -13.85 10.32
CA GLY A 504 -4.73 -12.78 11.29
C GLY A 504 -5.41 -11.55 10.70
N LYS A 505 -6.00 -11.68 9.50
CA LYS A 505 -6.78 -10.68 8.77
C LYS A 505 -7.88 -11.39 7.94
N PHE A 506 -8.73 -10.65 7.24
CA PHE A 506 -9.84 -11.16 6.41
C PHE A 506 -10.88 -12.04 7.16
N PHE A 507 -10.58 -13.32 7.44
CA PHE A 507 -11.49 -14.25 8.12
C PHE A 507 -11.55 -14.05 9.63
N ARG A 508 -10.40 -13.81 10.25
CA ARG A 508 -10.29 -13.62 11.70
C ARG A 508 -9.08 -12.78 12.05
N VAL A 509 -9.34 -11.62 12.64
CA VAL A 509 -8.29 -10.78 13.21
C VAL A 509 -7.73 -11.44 14.47
N ARG A 510 -6.43 -11.69 14.50
CA ARG A 510 -5.71 -12.25 15.68
C ARG A 510 -4.53 -11.35 16.03
N THR A 511 -4.49 -10.82 17.24
CA THR A 511 -3.42 -9.92 17.71
C THR A 511 -2.42 -10.65 18.60
N ARG A 512 -1.40 -9.92 19.04
CA ARG A 512 -0.41 -10.38 20.05
C ARG A 512 -1.02 -10.74 21.40
N LEU A 513 -2.11 -10.08 21.79
CA LEU A 513 -2.86 -10.41 23.01
C LEU A 513 -3.93 -11.49 22.77
N ARG A 514 -3.70 -12.39 21.79
CA ARG A 514 -4.62 -13.45 21.37
C ARG A 514 -6.01 -12.93 21.03
N ASN A 515 -6.97 -13.08 21.95
CA ASN A 515 -8.39 -12.79 21.74
C ASN A 515 -8.83 -11.42 22.29
N VAL A 516 -8.00 -10.70 23.08
CA VAL A 516 -8.45 -9.47 23.76
C VAL A 516 -8.91 -8.39 22.77
N PRO A 517 -8.23 -8.15 21.63
CA PRO A 517 -8.73 -7.21 20.62
C PRO A 517 -9.66 -7.84 19.58
N ALA A 518 -9.91 -9.15 19.63
CA ALA A 518 -11.03 -9.74 18.89
C ALA A 518 -12.38 -9.24 19.42
N LEU A 519 -12.42 -8.68 20.64
CA LEU A 519 -13.53 -7.81 21.06
C LEU A 519 -13.56 -6.52 20.21
N LEU A 520 -12.47 -5.75 20.14
CA LEU A 520 -12.45 -4.45 19.43
C LEU A 520 -12.71 -4.56 17.92
N PHE A 521 -12.19 -5.59 17.26
CA PHE A 521 -12.39 -5.83 15.81
C PHE A 521 -13.53 -6.82 15.51
N GLY A 522 -14.23 -7.33 16.54
CA GLY A 522 -15.40 -8.17 16.35
C GLY A 522 -16.59 -7.32 15.86
N PRO A 523 -17.44 -7.81 14.95
CA PRO A 523 -18.51 -6.97 14.36
C PRO A 523 -19.39 -6.26 15.39
N ARG A 524 -19.79 -6.97 16.47
CA ARG A 524 -20.67 -6.43 17.52
C ARG A 524 -19.98 -5.38 18.39
N ALA A 525 -18.78 -5.68 18.89
CA ALA A 525 -18.08 -4.76 19.78
C ALA A 525 -17.44 -3.59 19.02
N ASN A 526 -17.03 -3.77 17.76
CA ASN A 526 -16.70 -2.65 16.87
C ASN A 526 -17.91 -1.74 16.65
N ALA A 527 -19.10 -2.31 16.40
CA ALA A 527 -20.31 -1.51 16.24
C ALA A 527 -20.68 -0.74 17.52
N ALA A 528 -20.52 -1.33 18.70
CA ALA A 528 -20.72 -0.63 19.98
C ALA A 528 -19.69 0.49 20.18
N ALA A 529 -18.40 0.21 19.97
CA ALA A 529 -17.31 1.19 20.09
C ALA A 529 -17.50 2.37 19.14
N LEU A 530 -17.86 2.11 17.88
CA LEU A 530 -18.14 3.15 16.90
C LEU A 530 -19.42 3.93 17.22
N ALA A 531 -20.42 3.33 17.87
CA ALA A 531 -21.61 4.06 18.32
C ALA A 531 -21.26 5.02 19.47
N LEU A 532 -20.47 4.56 20.44
CA LEU A 532 -19.94 5.40 21.51
C LEU A 532 -19.07 6.54 20.96
N LEU A 533 -18.20 6.24 19.99
CA LEU A 533 -17.36 7.25 19.34
C LEU A 533 -18.21 8.27 18.56
N ALA A 534 -19.27 7.83 17.88
CA ALA A 534 -20.20 8.74 17.19
C ALA A 534 -20.90 9.68 18.18
N LEU A 535 -21.35 9.16 19.34
CA LEU A 535 -21.94 9.98 20.40
C LEU A 535 -20.92 10.95 21.02
N ALA A 536 -19.69 10.48 21.28
CA ALA A 536 -18.61 11.29 21.83
C ALA A 536 -17.94 12.22 20.79
N SER A 537 -18.27 12.10 19.50
CA SER A 537 -17.58 12.80 18.41
C SER A 537 -17.50 14.32 18.55
N PRO A 538 -18.49 15.05 19.12
CA PRO A 538 -18.36 16.48 19.37
C PRO A 538 -17.25 16.81 20.39
N ALA A 539 -17.19 16.04 21.48
CA ALA A 539 -16.19 16.24 22.55
C ALA A 539 -14.80 15.78 22.09
N VAL A 540 -14.70 14.62 21.45
CA VAL A 540 -13.45 14.10 20.86
C VAL A 540 -12.90 15.08 19.83
N GLY A 541 -13.79 15.63 18.99
CA GLY A 541 -13.42 16.63 17.99
C GLY A 541 -13.02 17.97 18.58
N ALA A 542 -13.66 18.43 19.67
CA ALA A 542 -13.23 19.61 20.40
C ALA A 542 -11.84 19.44 21.00
N LEU A 543 -11.54 18.28 21.59
CA LEU A 543 -10.21 17.92 22.06
C LEU A 543 -9.19 17.89 20.92
N GLY A 544 -9.52 17.25 19.79
CA GLY A 544 -8.67 17.21 18.60
C GLY A 544 -8.36 18.60 18.06
N ARG A 545 -9.36 19.50 17.99
CA ARG A 545 -9.17 20.91 17.62
C ARG A 545 -8.30 21.66 18.62
N ALA A 546 -8.48 21.46 19.93
CA ALA A 546 -7.65 22.10 20.95
C ALA A 546 -6.18 21.66 20.85
N LEU A 547 -5.94 20.37 20.60
CA LEU A 547 -4.60 19.83 20.35
C LEU A 547 -4.00 20.38 19.05
N SER A 548 -4.82 20.51 18.01
CA SER A 548 -4.41 21.04 16.70
C SER A 548 -4.13 22.55 16.74
N ARG A 549 -4.86 23.35 17.54
CA ARG A 549 -4.60 24.80 17.69
C ARG A 549 -3.27 25.10 18.37
N ARG A 550 -2.79 24.20 19.24
CA ARG A 550 -1.45 24.32 19.86
C ARG A 550 -0.31 24.02 18.88
N ARG A 551 -0.61 23.41 17.73
CA ARG A 551 0.34 23.05 16.67
C ARG A 551 -0.38 23.08 15.31
N PRO A 552 -0.57 24.27 14.70
CA PRO A 552 -1.41 24.42 13.52
C PRO A 552 -1.03 23.42 12.43
N HIS A 553 -2.06 22.78 11.85
CA HIS A 553 -1.88 21.89 10.69
C HIS A 553 -1.50 22.76 9.48
N ALA A 554 -0.22 22.68 9.09
CA ALA A 554 0.30 22.75 7.72
C ALA A 554 -0.13 23.90 6.77
N GLU A 555 -0.71 25.01 7.20
CA GLU A 555 -0.71 26.22 6.37
C GLU A 555 0.71 26.85 6.41
N GLY A 556 1.39 26.85 5.27
CA GLY A 556 2.68 27.55 5.09
C GLY A 556 3.94 26.72 5.36
N TRP A 557 3.86 25.39 5.45
CA TRP A 557 5.05 24.58 5.74
C TRP A 557 5.95 24.41 4.51
N ARG A 558 7.03 25.20 4.45
CA ARG A 558 8.02 25.17 3.38
C ARG A 558 9.03 24.05 3.58
N ILE A 559 9.43 23.39 2.50
CA ILE A 559 10.63 22.54 2.48
C ILE A 559 11.81 23.42 2.90
N PRO A 560 12.56 23.08 3.98
CA PRO A 560 13.72 23.86 4.41
C PRO A 560 14.75 23.96 3.29
N ALA A 561 15.51 25.04 3.26
CA ALA A 561 16.61 25.16 2.32
C ALA A 561 17.69 24.09 2.63
N PRO A 562 18.35 23.49 1.61
CA PRO A 562 19.37 22.45 1.83
C PRO A 562 20.52 22.87 2.74
N GLU A 563 20.81 24.17 2.82
CA GLU A 563 21.94 24.75 3.55
C GLU A 563 21.69 24.85 5.07
N GLU A 564 20.44 24.72 5.52
CA GLU A 564 20.09 24.77 6.96
C GLU A 564 20.52 23.48 7.70
N ASP A 565 21.26 23.62 8.81
CA ASP A 565 21.62 22.51 9.72
C ASP A 565 22.30 21.32 9.00
N GLY A 566 23.18 21.62 8.04
CA GLY A 566 23.86 20.61 7.21
C GLY A 566 22.91 19.76 6.35
N GLY A 567 21.66 20.20 6.17
CA GLY A 567 20.59 19.47 5.49
C GLY A 567 19.81 18.49 6.39
N ARG A 568 20.15 18.38 7.68
CA ARG A 568 19.53 17.40 8.58
C ARG A 568 18.04 17.69 8.83
N ARG A 569 17.68 18.95 8.96
CA ARG A 569 16.28 19.38 9.09
C ARG A 569 15.48 19.08 7.82
N LEU A 570 16.03 19.42 6.64
CA LEU A 570 15.45 19.06 5.34
C LEU A 570 15.20 17.56 5.24
N LEU A 571 16.19 16.76 5.62
CA LEU A 571 16.15 15.31 5.54
C LEU A 571 15.03 14.68 6.39
N VAL A 572 14.97 15.06 7.68
CA VAL A 572 13.97 14.52 8.63
C VAL A 572 12.55 14.91 8.21
N GLU A 573 12.36 16.13 7.74
CA GLU A 573 11.05 16.65 7.37
C GLU A 573 10.56 16.12 6.03
N THR A 574 11.48 15.87 5.10
CA THR A 574 11.20 15.15 3.86
C THR A 574 10.79 13.71 4.14
N ALA A 575 11.49 13.02 5.04
CA ALA A 575 11.13 11.66 5.45
C ALA A 575 9.71 11.58 6.03
N LYS A 576 9.31 12.60 6.82
CA LYS A 576 7.93 12.72 7.33
C LYS A 576 6.89 12.94 6.24
N ARG A 577 7.23 13.32 5.01
CA ARG A 577 6.26 13.49 3.90
C ARG A 577 6.22 12.34 2.90
N CYS A 578 7.09 11.35 3.05
CA CYS A 578 7.03 10.16 2.21
C CYS A 578 5.68 9.45 2.39
N THR A 579 4.97 9.22 1.29
CA THR A 579 3.71 8.43 1.26
C THR A 579 3.98 6.94 1.37
N PHE A 580 5.23 6.50 1.23
CA PHE A 580 5.65 5.10 1.13
C PHE A 580 5.02 4.34 -0.06
N CYS A 581 4.49 5.05 -1.07
CA CYS A 581 3.81 4.48 -2.23
C CYS A 581 4.64 3.49 -3.06
N GLY A 582 5.96 3.67 -3.10
CA GLY A 582 6.85 2.83 -3.89
C GLY A 582 7.00 3.27 -5.36
N ALA A 583 6.44 4.42 -5.76
CA ALA A 583 6.64 4.97 -7.10
C ALA A 583 8.13 5.13 -7.46
N CYS A 584 8.98 5.57 -6.52
CA CYS A 584 10.42 5.65 -6.76
C CYS A 584 11.08 4.29 -7.04
N VAL A 585 10.51 3.17 -6.56
CA VAL A 585 11.04 1.83 -6.81
C VAL A 585 10.84 1.45 -8.29
N SER A 586 9.81 1.99 -8.95
CA SER A 586 9.53 1.65 -10.34
C SER A 586 10.51 2.19 -11.36
N THR A 587 11.16 3.30 -11.04
CA THR A 587 12.05 4.02 -11.96
C THR A 587 13.53 4.00 -11.54
N CYS A 588 13.85 3.58 -10.31
CA CYS A 588 15.20 3.66 -9.77
C CYS A 588 16.18 2.70 -10.49
N PRO A 589 17.19 3.20 -11.23
CA PRO A 589 18.14 2.34 -11.94
C PRO A 589 18.96 1.47 -11.00
N ALA A 590 19.35 2.01 -9.84
CA ALA A 590 20.05 1.25 -8.80
C ALA A 590 19.21 0.06 -8.30
N TYR A 591 17.89 0.21 -8.16
CA TYR A 591 17.03 -0.92 -7.80
C TYR A 591 16.94 -1.95 -8.92
N LEU A 592 16.85 -1.51 -10.18
CA LEU A 592 16.80 -2.43 -11.32
C LEU A 592 18.09 -3.26 -11.47
N LEU A 593 19.25 -2.69 -11.13
CA LEU A 593 20.54 -3.38 -11.07
C LEU A 593 20.63 -4.31 -9.84
N THR A 594 20.40 -3.79 -8.64
CA THR A 594 20.62 -4.54 -7.38
C THR A 594 19.50 -5.50 -7.02
N ARG A 595 18.26 -5.14 -7.38
CA ARG A 595 17.00 -5.73 -6.87
C ARG A 595 16.84 -5.60 -5.36
N GLU A 596 17.57 -4.67 -4.74
CA GLU A 596 17.50 -4.39 -3.31
C GLU A 596 16.72 -3.10 -3.06
N GLU A 597 15.61 -3.17 -2.32
CA GLU A 597 14.81 -1.97 -2.06
C GLU A 597 15.58 -0.93 -1.23
N LEU A 598 16.62 -1.34 -0.49
CA LEU A 598 17.46 -0.47 0.35
C LEU A 598 18.10 0.71 -0.39
N VAL A 599 18.35 0.59 -1.70
CA VAL A 599 18.93 1.68 -2.52
C VAL A 599 17.89 2.72 -2.97
N THR A 600 16.61 2.44 -2.79
CA THR A 600 15.51 3.27 -3.31
C THR A 600 15.21 4.46 -2.41
N GLY A 601 14.61 5.51 -2.97
CA GLY A 601 14.23 6.70 -2.19
C GLY A 601 13.31 6.43 -1.02
N ARG A 602 12.35 5.50 -1.17
CA ARG A 602 11.47 5.08 -0.09
C ARG A 602 12.27 4.49 1.08
N ALA A 603 13.22 3.61 0.80
CA ALA A 603 14.03 2.98 1.82
C ALA A 603 14.98 3.97 2.51
N LYS A 604 15.61 4.87 1.74
CA LYS A 604 16.46 5.95 2.27
C LYS A 604 15.69 6.85 3.24
N LEU A 605 14.48 7.29 2.90
CA LEU A 605 13.65 8.08 3.82
C LEU A 605 13.18 7.28 5.05
N GLN A 606 12.98 5.97 4.92
CA GLN A 606 12.70 5.12 6.08
C GLN A 606 13.94 4.91 6.98
N LEU A 607 15.13 4.88 6.39
CA LEU A 607 16.39 4.84 7.11
C LEU A 607 16.52 6.09 7.97
N VAL A 608 16.30 7.27 7.39
CA VAL A 608 16.22 8.55 8.11
C VAL A 608 15.25 8.46 9.29
N GLU A 609 13.99 8.06 9.05
CA GLU A 609 12.98 7.95 10.12
C GLU A 609 13.43 7.00 11.26
N THR A 610 14.20 5.95 10.92
CA THR A 610 14.74 5.00 11.89
C THR A 610 15.88 5.59 12.69
N LEU A 611 16.85 6.21 12.02
CA LEU A 611 18.02 6.83 12.64
C LEU A 611 17.63 8.02 13.54
N SER A 612 16.72 8.88 13.09
CA SER A 612 16.26 10.04 13.86
C SER A 612 15.52 9.68 15.15
N ARG A 613 15.09 8.42 15.28
CA ARG A 613 14.45 7.88 16.50
C ARG A 613 15.41 7.04 17.36
N GLY A 614 16.70 7.05 17.07
CA GLY A 614 17.70 6.22 17.73
C GLY A 614 17.54 4.72 17.45
N GLY A 615 16.95 4.36 16.31
CA GLY A 615 16.79 2.97 15.89
C GLY A 615 18.11 2.35 15.43
N ALA A 616 18.41 1.13 15.87
CA ALA A 616 19.61 0.42 15.46
C ALA A 616 19.52 -0.07 13.99
N VAL A 617 20.55 0.26 13.22
CA VAL A 617 20.75 -0.16 11.82
C VAL A 617 22.22 -0.52 11.65
N ARG A 618 22.49 -1.69 11.07
CA ARG A 618 23.86 -2.15 10.82
C ARG A 618 24.51 -1.33 9.71
N ALA A 619 25.84 -1.21 9.75
CA ALA A 619 26.60 -0.46 8.75
C ALA A 619 26.29 -0.96 7.32
N GLU A 620 26.21 -2.27 7.09
CA GLU A 620 25.97 -2.82 5.74
C GLU A 620 24.58 -2.46 5.18
N GLU A 621 23.59 -2.29 6.05
CA GLU A 621 22.24 -1.82 5.68
C GLU A 621 22.21 -0.29 5.51
N ALA A 622 23.00 0.44 6.32
CA ALA A 622 23.12 1.89 6.27
C ALA A 622 23.97 2.38 5.10
N HIS A 623 24.88 1.58 4.54
CA HIS A 623 25.74 1.97 3.43
C HIS A 623 25.06 1.90 2.05
N ARG A 624 23.87 1.28 1.96
CA ARG A 624 23.12 1.16 0.69
C ARG A 624 22.74 2.48 0.00
N PRO A 625 22.51 3.62 0.69
CA PRO A 625 22.25 4.89 0.04
C PRO A 625 23.34 5.37 -0.92
N PHE A 626 24.61 4.99 -0.68
CA PHE A 626 25.76 5.32 -1.53
C PHE A 626 25.73 4.63 -2.90
N GLN A 627 24.90 3.60 -3.09
CA GLN A 627 24.68 2.94 -4.37
C GLN A 627 23.62 3.68 -5.20
N CYS A 628 23.84 4.97 -5.45
CA CYS A 628 22.85 5.84 -6.07
C CYS A 628 23.46 6.77 -7.12
N PHE A 629 22.86 6.77 -8.31
CA PHE A 629 23.26 7.62 -9.44
C PHE A 629 22.90 9.11 -9.29
N ALA A 630 22.19 9.52 -8.24
CA ALA A 630 21.70 10.90 -8.07
C ALA A 630 20.85 11.46 -9.25
N CYS A 631 20.35 10.60 -10.15
CA CYS A 631 19.70 10.98 -11.41
C CYS A 631 18.34 11.71 -11.35
N GLY A 632 17.78 12.02 -10.17
CA GLY A 632 16.48 12.72 -10.05
C GLY A 632 15.21 11.95 -10.45
N LEU A 633 15.30 10.81 -11.16
CA LEU A 633 14.11 10.05 -11.63
C LEU A 633 13.08 9.73 -10.53
N CYS A 634 13.53 9.50 -9.29
CA CYS A 634 12.65 9.24 -8.17
C CYS A 634 11.79 10.44 -7.75
N GLU A 635 12.24 11.67 -8.03
CA GLU A 635 11.52 12.92 -7.74
C GLU A 635 10.39 13.14 -8.74
N GLU A 636 10.64 12.87 -10.02
CA GLU A 636 9.68 12.99 -11.12
C GLU A 636 8.42 12.14 -10.89
N VAL A 637 8.60 10.91 -10.39
CA VAL A 637 7.49 10.00 -10.12
C VAL A 637 6.96 10.11 -8.68
N CYS A 638 7.57 10.96 -7.85
CA CYS A 638 7.20 11.08 -6.45
C CYS A 638 5.81 11.71 -6.34
N GLN A 639 4.88 10.98 -5.69
CA GLN A 639 3.50 11.42 -5.49
C GLN A 639 3.40 12.79 -4.81
N THR A 640 4.35 13.12 -3.93
CA THR A 640 4.39 14.40 -3.22
C THR A 640 5.53 15.32 -3.69
N ARG A 641 6.27 14.94 -4.75
CA ARG A 641 7.47 15.62 -5.30
C ARG A 641 8.41 16.16 -4.24
N LEU A 642 8.96 15.20 -3.50
CA LEU A 642 9.96 15.45 -2.48
C LEU A 642 11.34 15.71 -3.13
N PRO A 643 12.17 16.58 -2.55
CA PRO A 643 13.54 16.86 -3.01
C PRO A 643 14.48 15.74 -2.53
N LEU A 644 14.32 14.57 -3.14
CA LEU A 644 15.01 13.35 -2.75
C LEU A 644 16.53 13.42 -2.98
N VAL A 645 17.02 14.00 -4.07
CA VAL A 645 18.45 14.06 -4.40
C VAL A 645 19.20 14.89 -3.35
N ALA A 646 18.73 16.11 -3.06
CA ALA A 646 19.28 16.95 -1.99
C ALA A 646 19.23 16.27 -0.61
N CYS A 647 18.19 15.46 -0.34
CA CYS A 647 18.13 14.67 0.88
C CYS A 647 19.17 13.55 0.92
N TYR A 648 19.61 13.02 -0.22
CA TYR A 648 20.56 11.90 -0.25
C TYR A 648 21.97 12.35 0.10
N GLU A 649 22.41 13.51 -0.38
CA GLU A 649 23.70 14.10 0.01
C GLU A 649 23.78 14.29 1.54
N ALA A 650 22.74 14.89 2.12
CA ALA A 650 22.64 15.05 3.58
C ALA A 650 22.61 13.70 4.33
N LEU A 651 21.98 12.67 3.75
CA LEU A 651 21.95 11.33 4.34
C LEU A 651 23.32 10.65 4.26
N GLU A 652 24.02 10.75 3.14
CA GLU A 652 25.34 10.16 2.93
C GLU A 652 26.36 10.78 3.90
N ARG A 653 26.35 12.11 4.07
CA ARG A 653 27.16 12.79 5.10
C ARG A 653 26.89 12.26 6.50
N TRP A 654 25.61 12.18 6.89
CA TRP A 654 25.24 11.67 8.22
C TRP A 654 25.70 10.21 8.43
N ILE A 655 25.64 9.37 7.39
CA ILE A 655 26.09 7.98 7.49
C ILE A 655 27.61 7.90 7.54
N ALA A 656 28.32 8.70 6.74
CA ALA A 656 29.78 8.77 6.78
C ALA A 656 30.31 9.21 8.15
N GLU A 657 29.69 10.23 8.78
CA GLU A 657 30.02 10.65 10.14
C GLU A 657 29.79 9.55 11.19
N ARG A 658 28.82 8.67 10.95
CA ARG A 658 28.40 7.63 11.90
C ARG A 658 29.19 6.33 11.76
N ASP A 659 29.35 5.86 10.53
CA ASP A 659 29.82 4.51 10.19
C ASP A 659 31.06 4.52 9.27
N GLY A 660 31.49 5.68 8.78
CA GLY A 660 32.51 5.82 7.74
C GLY A 660 31.94 5.73 6.32
N ARG A 661 32.65 6.30 5.34
CA ARG A 661 32.29 6.21 3.93
C ARG A 661 32.67 4.82 3.37
N PRO A 662 31.78 4.12 2.64
CA PRO A 662 32.04 2.76 2.18
C PRO A 662 32.65 2.73 0.76
N ASP A 663 33.90 3.15 0.61
CA ASP A 663 34.53 3.35 -0.71
C ASP A 663 34.62 2.08 -1.56
N GLU A 664 34.93 0.93 -0.98
CA GLU A 664 34.93 -0.35 -1.69
C GLU A 664 33.55 -0.71 -2.25
N LEU A 665 32.48 -0.45 -1.48
CA LEU A 665 31.10 -0.70 -1.92
C LEU A 665 30.70 0.22 -3.07
N ILE A 666 31.15 1.47 -3.01
CA ILE A 666 30.94 2.49 -4.04
C ILE A 666 31.62 2.07 -5.34
N ALA A 667 32.92 1.74 -5.28
CA ALA A 667 33.71 1.31 -6.43
C ALA A 667 33.14 0.03 -7.06
N ALA A 668 32.77 -0.96 -6.25
CA ALA A 668 32.17 -2.20 -6.74
C ALA A 668 30.81 -1.97 -7.41
N PHE A 669 30.01 -1.02 -6.91
CA PHE A 669 28.74 -0.67 -7.53
C PHE A 669 28.94 0.06 -8.87
N ALA A 670 29.88 1.01 -8.94
CA ALA A 670 30.21 1.73 -10.16
C ALA A 670 30.68 0.76 -11.26
N ALA A 671 31.66 -0.10 -10.95
CA ALA A 671 32.16 -1.12 -11.88
C ALA A 671 31.04 -2.04 -12.39
N ARG A 672 30.11 -2.44 -11.51
CA ARG A 672 28.95 -3.24 -11.90
C ARG A 672 28.00 -2.46 -12.82
N ALA A 673 27.75 -1.18 -12.53
CA ALA A 673 26.89 -0.35 -13.36
C ALA A 673 27.45 -0.22 -14.78
N ASP A 674 28.76 -0.03 -14.91
CA ASP A 674 29.41 0.06 -16.22
C ASP A 674 29.39 -1.27 -16.97
N ALA A 675 29.67 -2.38 -16.28
CA ALA A 675 29.59 -3.72 -16.87
C ALA A 675 28.17 -4.08 -17.37
N GLU A 676 27.13 -3.62 -16.66
CA GLU A 676 25.73 -3.92 -16.99
C GLU A 676 25.07 -2.86 -17.89
N ARG A 677 25.79 -1.80 -18.30
CA ARG A 677 25.22 -0.66 -19.05
C ARG A 677 24.50 -1.08 -20.32
N ALA A 678 25.15 -1.90 -21.15
CA ALA A 678 24.56 -2.40 -22.39
C ALA A 678 23.35 -3.31 -22.15
N ASN A 679 23.44 -4.19 -21.13
CA ASN A 679 22.35 -5.08 -20.75
C ASN A 679 21.15 -4.30 -20.22
N PHE A 680 21.39 -3.28 -19.42
CA PHE A 680 20.36 -2.39 -18.88
C PHE A 680 19.63 -1.66 -20.01
N SER A 681 20.39 -1.04 -20.93
CA SER A 681 19.80 -0.34 -22.08
C SER A 681 18.95 -1.27 -22.94
N ARG A 682 19.42 -2.49 -23.22
CA ARG A 682 18.63 -3.51 -23.94
C ARG A 682 17.39 -3.95 -23.16
N ALA A 683 17.51 -4.15 -21.85
CA ALA A 683 16.42 -4.68 -21.03
C ALA A 683 15.31 -3.66 -20.79
N PHE A 684 15.66 -2.38 -20.61
CA PHE A 684 14.73 -1.33 -20.20
C PHE A 684 14.46 -0.27 -21.26
N GLY A 685 15.20 -0.27 -22.38
CA GLY A 685 15.08 0.73 -23.44
C GLY A 685 15.50 2.13 -22.99
N LEU A 686 16.37 2.20 -21.98
CA LEU A 686 16.83 3.44 -21.36
C LEU A 686 18.31 3.30 -21.02
N ASP A 687 19.10 4.33 -21.28
CA ASP A 687 20.51 4.32 -20.87
C ASP A 687 20.63 4.49 -19.36
N LEU A 688 21.62 3.82 -18.77
CA LEU A 688 21.97 4.08 -17.37
C LEU A 688 22.46 5.52 -17.25
N PRO A 689 22.04 6.27 -16.22
CA PRO A 689 22.65 7.54 -15.90
C PRO A 689 24.17 7.40 -15.72
N GLU A 690 24.91 8.47 -15.97
CA GLU A 690 26.33 8.51 -15.65
C GLU A 690 26.53 8.34 -14.14
N TRP A 691 27.62 7.67 -13.78
CA TRP A 691 27.99 7.56 -12.39
C TRP A 691 28.46 8.94 -11.92
N PRO A 692 27.85 9.51 -10.86
CA PRO A 692 28.23 10.85 -10.41
C PRO A 692 29.69 10.85 -9.94
N ASP A 693 30.42 11.92 -10.27
CA ASP A 693 31.75 12.15 -9.72
C ASP A 693 31.60 12.38 -8.20
N ARG A 694 31.99 11.35 -7.44
CA ARG A 694 31.91 11.31 -5.97
C ARG A 694 33.30 11.43 -5.35
N GLU A 695 34.34 11.71 -6.13
CA GLU A 695 35.73 11.81 -5.64
C GLU A 695 36.08 13.23 -5.14
N ALA A 696 35.25 14.25 -5.44
CA ALA A 696 35.55 15.65 -5.14
C ALA A 696 35.14 16.17 -3.73
N GLU A 697 34.49 15.37 -2.88
CA GLU A 697 34.04 15.79 -1.53
C GLU A 697 34.66 14.96 -0.37
N ALA A 698 35.85 14.39 -0.58
CA ALA A 698 36.59 13.66 0.46
C ALA A 698 37.38 14.59 1.39
#